data_AF-A0A6N0ZBE6-F1
#
_entry.id   AF-A0A6N0ZBE6-F1
#
_cell.length_a   1.000
_cell.length_b   1.000
_cell.length_c   1.000
_cell.angle_alpha   90.00
_cell.angle_beta   90.00
_cell.angle_gamma   90.00
#
_symmetry.space_group_name_H-M   'P 1'
#
loop_
_entity.id
_entity.type
_entity.pdbx_description
1 polymer ?
#
loop_
_entity_poly.entity_id
_entity_poly.type
_entity_poly.pdbx_seq_one_letter_code
_entity_poly.pdbx_strand_id
1 'polypeptide(L)'
;MMKTVFIRAIEAPVDEKAALIRDAARGAGLARFEADLSTFSQVPRSPFAYWAGDAVRACFERYPRFGRTGRTVKQGLATADDFRFVRLMTEAGPPAVQCRWFPFAKGGAFSRFYADVYLLVDWSDDGARIKHNLNDAGKVRSNVWMLRDTAANFFFRPGLTWPRRTNGLSLRMLPAGCIFADKGPAIFDDGDDSRVLLALCATLNSGAFGALVAVQLARTELAQSFEVGLIQQTPIPGLRTEDTIELAQRALRSWSLKRRLDTRTETSHAFLLPALVQADGNTFVDGALEWGQVTASAHAQLDALAAEIDEHAYRLYGISAEDRHRIEQGFGTSGEPEESPDDDDGDDSDEEVAEVDATPLVTSLLSWALGVAFGRFDVRLATGDRGTPPEPEPFDPLPVCSPGMLTGDDGLPVAGPPSDYPLAFPTDGILVDDAGHPRDVVRAVLSVFETVFDDASARWHEAADLLGAPDLRAWFARDFFEPHIKRYSKSRRKAPIYWQLATASGSYSVWIYIHRTTGDTLFRVLNDFVGPKLEHEKAKLDRLTQEAGGNPSAAQRREIEQQETFVGELQSLKTEVARVAPLWKPNLDDGVILNFAPLWRLVPQCRSWQGECKKAWDKLVAGDYDWAHLAMHLWPERVVRKCIGDRSLAIAHGLEGVFWHEDDSGTWQEIRIDDATVQKLIQERTSTTVKAALKDLLSAATPMASKGRNARGRSASPWTSAPKPAPAAVRATTPETALDEATLRAVKGAIASVADGASKADVLAATGLSDGDWNKAISTLLERGDVTRTGQKRGTRYHAGEP
;
A
#
# COMPACT_ATOMS: atom_id res chain seq x y z
N MET A 1 -17.32 2.14 53.55
CA MET A 1 -17.27 2.97 52.33
C MET A 1 -18.60 2.87 51.62
N MET A 2 -19.18 3.99 51.17
CA MET A 2 -20.39 3.97 50.34
C MET A 2 -19.99 3.62 48.91
N LYS A 3 -20.44 2.46 48.40
CA LYS A 3 -20.27 2.12 46.98
C LYS A 3 -21.41 2.76 46.17
N THR A 4 -21.05 3.39 45.06
CA THR A 4 -22.01 3.91 44.08
C THR A 4 -22.32 2.83 43.06
N VAL A 5 -23.61 2.69 42.72
CA VAL A 5 -24.08 1.75 41.71
C VAL A 5 -24.08 2.43 40.35
N PHE A 6 -23.40 1.82 39.39
CA PHE A 6 -23.42 2.17 37.97
C PHE A 6 -24.20 1.11 37.21
N ILE A 7 -25.09 1.53 36.31
CA ILE A 7 -25.87 0.62 35.46
C ILE A 7 -25.53 0.94 34.02
N ARG A 8 -25.00 -0.06 33.30
CA ARG A 8 -24.62 0.06 31.88
C ARG A 8 -25.75 -0.45 31.00
N ALA A 9 -26.36 0.45 30.23
CA ALA A 9 -27.42 0.13 29.27
C ALA A 9 -27.06 0.61 27.85
N ILE A 10 -25.77 0.64 27.52
CA ILE A 10 -25.27 1.18 26.24
C ILE A 10 -25.57 0.20 25.11
N GLU A 11 -25.35 -1.10 25.34
CA GLU A 11 -25.47 -2.20 24.37
C GLU A 11 -26.89 -2.68 24.13
N ALA A 12 -27.81 -2.46 25.07
CA ALA A 12 -29.17 -2.95 24.94
C ALA A 12 -29.95 -2.15 23.88
N PRO A 13 -30.80 -2.80 23.07
CA PRO A 13 -31.79 -2.14 22.24
C PRO A 13 -32.62 -1.14 23.06
N VAL A 14 -33.00 -0.01 22.45
CA VAL A 14 -33.66 1.13 23.14
C VAL A 14 -34.91 0.69 23.92
N ASP A 15 -35.69 -0.23 23.35
CA ASP A 15 -36.89 -0.82 23.91
C ASP A 15 -36.63 -1.77 25.10
N GLU A 16 -35.44 -2.35 25.19
CA GLU A 16 -35.04 -3.25 26.28
C GLU A 16 -34.35 -2.54 27.47
N LYS A 17 -33.82 -1.32 27.26
CA LYS A 17 -33.07 -0.57 28.30
C LYS A 17 -33.85 -0.41 29.60
N ALA A 18 -35.16 -0.16 29.53
CA ALA A 18 -35.99 0.04 30.71
C ALA A 18 -36.18 -1.25 31.54
N ALA A 19 -36.23 -2.42 30.89
CA ALA A 19 -36.25 -3.70 31.58
C ALA A 19 -34.90 -3.98 32.23
N LEU A 20 -33.81 -3.84 31.46
CA LEU A 20 -32.44 -4.05 31.94
C LEU A 20 -32.08 -3.16 33.13
N ILE A 21 -32.45 -1.87 33.11
CA ILE A 21 -32.19 -0.96 34.24
C ILE A 21 -32.95 -1.38 35.49
N ARG A 22 -34.23 -1.81 35.35
CA ARG A 22 -35.03 -2.27 36.49
C ARG A 22 -34.47 -3.55 37.11
N ASP A 23 -34.00 -4.48 36.29
CA ASP A 23 -33.43 -5.74 36.77
C ASP A 23 -32.06 -5.49 37.44
N ALA A 24 -31.19 -4.70 36.83
CA ALA A 24 -29.91 -4.29 37.41
C ALA A 24 -30.09 -3.51 38.73
N ALA A 25 -31.13 -2.68 38.85
CA ALA A 25 -31.46 -1.95 40.07
C ALA A 25 -31.91 -2.88 41.22
N ARG A 26 -32.56 -4.00 40.91
CA ARG A 26 -33.00 -5.02 41.89
C ARG A 26 -31.88 -5.91 42.40
N GLY A 27 -30.66 -5.75 41.90
CA GLY A 27 -29.46 -6.39 42.43
C GLY A 27 -28.97 -7.61 41.64
N ALA A 28 -29.48 -7.85 40.43
CA ALA A 28 -29.01 -8.94 39.58
C ALA A 28 -28.80 -8.45 38.13
N GLY A 29 -27.67 -8.85 37.52
CA GLY A 29 -27.41 -8.65 36.09
C GLY A 29 -25.98 -8.19 35.78
N LEU A 30 -25.47 -8.61 34.62
CA LEU A 30 -24.15 -8.24 34.07
C LEU A 30 -23.99 -6.72 33.82
N ALA A 31 -25.10 -5.98 33.79
CA ALA A 31 -25.15 -4.54 33.59
C ALA A 31 -24.90 -3.71 34.87
N ARG A 32 -24.86 -4.32 36.06
CA ARG A 32 -24.68 -3.62 37.34
C ARG A 32 -23.21 -3.65 37.77
N PHE A 33 -22.67 -2.48 38.10
CA PHE A 33 -21.32 -2.29 38.61
C PHE A 33 -21.36 -1.50 39.91
N GLU A 34 -20.46 -1.80 40.85
CA GLU A 34 -20.36 -1.08 42.12
C GLU A 34 -18.92 -0.61 42.33
N ALA A 35 -18.74 0.71 42.52
CA ALA A 35 -17.42 1.31 42.70
C ALA A 35 -17.44 2.39 43.78
N ASP A 36 -16.34 2.54 44.51
CA ASP A 36 -16.10 3.67 45.40
C ASP A 36 -15.57 4.85 44.59
N LEU A 37 -16.30 5.98 44.60
CA LEU A 37 -15.97 7.17 43.82
C LEU A 37 -14.59 7.76 44.14
N SER A 38 -14.09 7.57 45.36
CA SER A 38 -12.76 8.06 45.75
C SER A 38 -11.63 7.37 44.95
N THR A 39 -11.85 6.12 44.53
CA THR A 39 -10.85 5.33 43.79
C THR A 39 -10.62 5.82 42.35
N PHE A 40 -11.52 6.63 41.78
CA PHE A 40 -11.31 7.17 40.44
C PHE A 40 -10.14 8.18 40.40
N SER A 41 -9.86 8.85 41.51
CA SER A 41 -8.72 9.77 41.63
C SER A 41 -7.35 9.11 41.50
N GLN A 42 -7.30 7.78 41.62
CA GLN A 42 -6.07 6.99 41.45
C GLN A 42 -5.60 6.97 39.99
N VAL A 43 -6.54 7.10 39.03
CA VAL A 43 -6.23 7.08 37.60
C VAL A 43 -6.00 8.51 37.11
N PRO A 44 -4.94 8.79 36.33
CA PRO A 44 -4.68 10.13 35.80
C PRO A 44 -5.89 10.72 35.07
N ARG A 45 -6.23 11.98 35.40
CA ARG A 45 -7.42 12.71 34.93
C ARG A 45 -8.77 12.16 35.44
N SER A 46 -8.75 11.25 36.40
CA SER A 46 -9.92 10.73 37.13
C SER A 46 -11.10 10.25 36.26
N PRO A 47 -10.88 9.38 35.26
CA PRO A 47 -11.97 8.81 34.46
C PRO A 47 -12.94 8.00 35.33
N PHE A 48 -14.24 8.07 34.99
CA PHE A 48 -15.30 7.27 35.61
C PHE A 48 -15.29 5.82 35.08
N ALA A 49 -14.15 5.15 35.17
CA ALA A 49 -13.97 3.75 34.76
C ALA A 49 -14.58 2.78 35.79
N TYR A 50 -15.89 2.87 35.99
CA TYR A 50 -16.65 2.10 36.99
C TYR A 50 -16.62 0.59 36.74
N TRP A 51 -16.34 0.17 35.50
CA TRP A 51 -16.26 -1.23 35.09
C TRP A 51 -14.93 -1.88 35.46
N ALA A 52 -13.89 -1.09 35.70
CA ALA A 52 -12.63 -1.61 36.19
C ALA A 52 -12.80 -2.07 37.64
N GLY A 53 -12.09 -3.11 38.07
CA GLY A 53 -12.03 -3.44 39.48
C GLY A 53 -10.93 -2.69 40.23
N ASP A 54 -10.93 -2.87 41.54
CA ASP A 54 -10.04 -2.14 42.45
C ASP A 54 -8.57 -2.49 42.22
N ALA A 55 -8.23 -3.73 41.86
CA ALA A 55 -6.84 -4.11 41.60
C ALA A 55 -6.26 -3.40 40.37
N VAL A 56 -7.07 -3.20 39.33
CA VAL A 56 -6.67 -2.48 38.10
C VAL A 56 -6.43 -1.00 38.41
N ARG A 57 -7.31 -0.35 39.19
CA ARG A 57 -7.11 1.04 39.62
C ARG A 57 -5.88 1.19 40.52
N ALA A 58 -5.70 0.28 41.46
CA ALA A 58 -4.56 0.29 42.38
C ALA A 58 -3.20 0.18 41.68
N CYS A 59 -3.14 -0.37 40.45
CA CYS A 59 -1.90 -0.41 39.67
C CYS A 59 -1.34 0.99 39.38
N PHE A 60 -2.18 2.02 39.27
CA PHE A 60 -1.75 3.41 39.01
C PHE A 60 -1.04 4.07 40.18
N GLU A 61 -1.24 3.56 41.40
CA GLU A 61 -0.52 4.00 42.59
C GLU A 61 0.66 3.07 42.91
N ARG A 62 0.49 1.76 42.67
CA ARG A 62 1.47 0.73 43.03
C ARG A 62 2.72 0.77 42.16
N TYR A 63 2.56 1.03 40.86
CA TYR A 63 3.66 0.93 39.89
C TYR A 63 4.05 2.29 39.32
N PRO A 64 5.34 2.48 38.96
CA PRO A 64 5.78 3.69 38.30
C PRO A 64 5.16 3.79 36.90
N ARG A 65 5.01 5.03 36.45
CA ARG A 65 4.62 5.35 35.06
C ARG A 65 5.73 4.94 34.09
N PHE A 66 5.34 4.45 32.92
CA PHE A 66 6.27 3.97 31.90
C PHE A 66 7.41 4.96 31.62
N GLY A 67 7.10 6.23 31.38
CA GLY A 67 8.08 7.26 30.99
C GLY A 67 9.08 7.70 32.08
N ARG A 68 9.08 7.12 33.29
CA ARG A 68 10.00 7.48 34.39
C ARG A 68 11.09 6.44 34.68
N THR A 69 11.22 5.40 33.87
CA THR A 69 11.98 4.17 34.22
C THR A 69 13.13 3.83 33.27
N GLY A 70 13.91 4.82 32.80
CA GLY A 70 14.98 4.58 31.82
C GLY A 70 14.45 4.20 30.42
N ARG A 71 13.20 4.58 30.15
CA ARG A 71 12.45 4.28 28.94
C ARG A 71 11.90 5.57 28.39
N THR A 72 12.08 5.78 27.10
CA THR A 72 11.71 7.03 26.44
C THR A 72 10.70 6.75 25.34
N VAL A 73 9.61 7.51 25.34
CA VAL A 73 8.56 7.41 24.31
C VAL A 73 8.57 8.69 23.49
N LYS A 74 8.65 8.58 22.16
CA LYS A 74 8.81 9.71 21.24
C LYS A 74 7.81 9.66 20.09
N GLN A 75 7.39 10.85 19.66
CA GLN A 75 6.70 11.05 18.39
C GLN A 75 7.74 11.25 17.28
N GLY A 76 7.45 10.72 16.10
CA GLY A 76 8.33 10.79 14.94
C GLY A 76 7.95 11.85 13.89
N LEU A 77 8.49 11.65 12.69
CA LEU A 77 8.37 12.53 11.53
C LEU A 77 6.97 12.48 10.89
N ALA A 78 6.39 13.65 10.66
CA ALA A 78 5.30 13.88 9.72
C ALA A 78 5.87 14.60 8.49
N THR A 79 5.98 13.90 7.35
CA THR A 79 6.56 14.44 6.11
C THR A 79 5.75 15.61 5.54
N ALA A 80 4.43 15.60 5.77
CA ALA A 80 3.44 16.51 5.18
C ALA A 80 3.40 16.53 3.64
N ASP A 81 4.13 15.63 2.97
CA ASP A 81 4.18 15.43 1.52
C ASP A 81 4.76 14.05 1.20
N ASP A 82 3.98 13.01 1.52
CA ASP A 82 4.40 11.61 1.31
C ASP A 82 4.66 11.29 -0.16
N PHE A 83 3.94 11.93 -1.08
CA PHE A 83 4.12 11.69 -2.51
C PHE A 83 5.56 12.01 -2.95
N ARG A 84 6.10 13.12 -2.46
CA ARG A 84 7.48 13.56 -2.72
C ARG A 84 8.51 12.80 -1.88
N PHE A 85 8.27 12.58 -0.59
CA PHE A 85 9.30 12.15 0.36
C PHE A 85 9.22 10.71 0.83
N VAL A 86 8.24 9.91 0.38
CA VAL A 86 8.10 8.51 0.77
C VAL A 86 8.09 7.60 -0.46
N ARG A 87 8.79 6.47 -0.40
CA ARG A 87 8.83 5.43 -1.45
C ARG A 87 8.49 4.07 -0.85
N LEU A 88 8.04 3.14 -1.68
CA LEU A 88 8.08 1.73 -1.31
C LEU A 88 9.51 1.22 -1.46
N MET A 89 9.95 0.31 -0.60
CA MET A 89 11.29 -0.29 -0.70
C MET A 89 11.53 -0.94 -2.07
N THR A 90 10.49 -1.52 -2.66
CA THR A 90 10.54 -2.22 -3.94
C THR A 90 10.58 -1.27 -5.14
N GLU A 91 10.33 0.02 -4.94
CA GLU A 91 10.34 1.06 -5.97
C GLU A 91 11.68 1.80 -6.03
N ALA A 92 12.39 1.91 -4.91
CA ALA A 92 13.66 2.62 -4.84
C ALA A 92 14.79 1.79 -5.45
N GLY A 93 15.71 2.44 -6.15
CA GLY A 93 16.93 1.80 -6.62
C GLY A 93 17.78 1.35 -5.41
N PRO A 94 18.24 0.09 -5.33
CA PRO A 94 19.01 -0.41 -4.19
C PRO A 94 20.22 0.45 -3.79
N PRO A 95 21.01 1.03 -4.71
CA PRO A 95 22.11 1.94 -4.34
C PRO A 95 21.68 3.24 -3.64
N ALA A 96 20.42 3.66 -3.79
CA ALA A 96 19.89 4.86 -3.14
C ALA A 96 19.31 4.57 -1.74
N VAL A 97 19.04 3.30 -1.43
CA VAL A 97 18.58 2.86 -0.11
C VAL A 97 19.72 3.04 0.90
N GLN A 98 19.40 3.56 2.08
CA GLN A 98 20.35 3.93 3.14
C GLN A 98 21.37 5.03 2.78
N CYS A 99 21.32 5.60 1.58
CA CYS A 99 22.06 6.81 1.21
C CYS A 99 21.14 8.04 1.12
N ARG A 100 19.95 7.85 0.54
CA ARG A 100 18.89 8.84 0.40
C ARG A 100 17.60 8.36 1.05
N TRP A 101 17.21 7.13 0.72
CA TRP A 101 15.96 6.53 1.17
C TRP A 101 16.20 5.63 2.38
N PHE A 102 15.76 6.05 3.55
CA PHE A 102 15.94 5.30 4.81
C PHE A 102 14.64 4.62 5.24
N PRO A 103 14.68 3.40 5.83
CA PRO A 103 13.47 2.73 6.32
C PRO A 103 12.61 3.62 7.21
N PHE A 104 11.29 3.62 6.97
CA PHE A 104 10.35 4.56 7.57
C PHE A 104 9.15 3.87 8.23
N ALA A 105 9.21 3.74 9.56
CA ALA A 105 8.16 3.11 10.37
C ALA A 105 6.95 4.05 10.54
N LYS A 106 5.91 3.87 9.72
CA LYS A 106 4.74 4.77 9.64
C LYS A 106 3.45 4.20 10.21
N GLY A 107 3.53 3.39 11.25
CA GLY A 107 2.34 2.96 11.98
C GLY A 107 1.53 1.84 11.33
N GLY A 108 1.38 1.74 10.00
CA GLY A 108 0.84 0.55 9.28
C GLY A 108 -0.42 -0.12 9.86
N ALA A 109 -0.67 -1.37 9.45
CA ALA A 109 -1.78 -2.18 9.97
C ALA A 109 -1.55 -2.68 11.41
N PHE A 110 -2.63 -3.17 12.04
CA PHE A 110 -2.55 -3.84 13.34
C PHE A 110 -1.69 -5.09 13.21
N SER A 111 -0.58 -5.15 13.95
CA SER A 111 0.21 -6.38 14.03
C SER A 111 1.14 -6.33 15.23
N ARG A 112 0.87 -7.20 16.22
CA ARG A 112 1.74 -7.38 17.38
C ARG A 112 3.03 -8.11 17.00
N PHE A 113 4.11 -7.80 17.72
CA PHE A 113 5.45 -8.40 17.61
C PHE A 113 6.19 -8.13 16.30
N TYR A 114 5.57 -8.32 15.13
CA TYR A 114 6.24 -8.16 13.85
C TYR A 114 5.35 -7.40 12.85
N ALA A 115 5.91 -6.41 12.17
CA ALA A 115 5.39 -5.93 10.90
C ALA A 115 6.56 -5.43 10.06
N ASP A 116 6.55 -5.72 8.77
CA ASP A 116 7.56 -5.24 7.85
C ASP A 116 7.54 -3.70 7.72
N VAL A 117 8.71 -3.08 7.59
CA VAL A 117 8.85 -1.62 7.37
C VAL A 117 9.08 -1.38 5.88
N TYR A 118 8.03 -1.56 5.08
CA TYR A 118 8.06 -1.50 3.61
C TYR A 118 8.19 -0.09 3.02
N LEU A 119 8.13 0.96 3.84
CA LEU A 119 8.27 2.35 3.41
C LEU A 119 9.69 2.85 3.63
N LEU A 120 10.14 3.73 2.74
CA LEU A 120 11.36 4.51 2.88
C LEU A 120 11.03 6.01 2.89
N VAL A 121 11.82 6.82 3.60
CA VAL A 121 11.73 8.28 3.62
C VAL A 121 13.02 8.91 3.09
N ASP A 122 12.91 10.00 2.33
CA ASP A 122 14.06 10.79 1.92
C ASP A 122 14.64 11.52 3.13
N TRP A 123 15.81 11.07 3.58
CA TRP A 123 16.58 11.70 4.65
C TRP A 123 18.00 12.03 4.22
N SER A 124 18.24 12.25 2.91
CA SER A 124 19.55 12.68 2.44
C SER A 124 19.94 14.01 3.09
N ASP A 125 21.25 14.17 3.35
CA ASP A 125 21.83 15.39 3.92
C ASP A 125 21.11 15.83 5.21
N ASP A 126 20.86 14.87 6.11
CA ASP A 126 20.09 15.06 7.34
C ASP A 126 18.69 15.67 7.10
N GLY A 127 17.99 15.16 6.09
CA GLY A 127 16.63 15.59 5.75
C GLY A 127 16.54 17.01 5.19
N ALA A 128 17.59 17.52 4.54
CA ALA A 128 17.66 18.89 4.03
C ALA A 128 16.43 19.25 3.17
N ARG A 129 15.97 18.37 2.28
CA ARG A 129 14.81 18.65 1.41
C ARG A 129 13.51 18.83 2.21
N ILE A 130 13.30 18.03 3.26
CA ILE A 130 12.10 18.09 4.12
C ILE A 130 12.14 19.33 5.02
N LYS A 131 13.32 19.66 5.57
CA LYS A 131 13.54 20.85 6.42
C LYS A 131 13.26 22.17 5.67
N HIS A 132 13.45 22.18 4.35
CA HIS A 132 13.23 23.36 3.51
C HIS A 132 11.95 23.31 2.68
N ASN A 133 11.08 22.31 2.87
CA ASN A 133 9.79 22.26 2.17
C ASN A 133 8.81 23.24 2.83
N LEU A 134 8.70 24.45 2.29
CA LEU A 134 7.92 25.55 2.87
C LEU A 134 6.47 25.59 2.34
N ASN A 135 5.55 26.08 3.16
CA ASN A 135 4.21 26.47 2.73
C ASN A 135 4.20 27.91 2.18
N ASP A 136 3.05 28.35 1.69
CA ASP A 136 2.88 29.70 1.11
C ASP A 136 3.14 30.83 2.11
N ALA A 137 3.14 30.52 3.42
CA ALA A 137 3.48 31.46 4.49
C ALA A 137 4.98 31.40 4.90
N GLY A 138 5.81 30.69 4.15
CA GLY A 138 7.26 30.56 4.40
C GLY A 138 7.62 29.66 5.59
N LYS A 139 6.66 28.91 6.15
CA LYS A 139 6.91 27.97 7.26
C LYS A 139 7.13 26.56 6.75
N VAL A 140 8.00 25.80 7.43
CA VAL A 140 8.22 24.38 7.14
C VAL A 140 6.90 23.62 7.22
N ARG A 141 6.54 22.86 6.18
CA ARG A 141 5.29 22.08 6.11
C ARG A 141 5.29 20.91 7.08
N SER A 142 6.43 20.24 7.21
CA SER A 142 6.61 19.08 8.09
C SER A 142 6.74 19.52 9.55
N ASN A 143 6.67 18.54 10.47
CA ASN A 143 6.93 18.79 11.89
C ASN A 143 8.42 18.75 12.26
N VAL A 144 9.33 18.63 11.28
CA VAL A 144 10.76 18.35 11.50
C VAL A 144 11.45 19.38 12.39
N TRP A 145 11.01 20.63 12.35
CA TRP A 145 11.54 21.72 13.17
C TRP A 145 11.36 21.50 14.69
N MET A 146 10.40 20.67 15.10
CA MET A 146 10.18 20.27 16.51
C MET A 146 10.96 19.01 16.90
N LEU A 147 11.57 18.32 15.94
CA LEU A 147 12.14 16.98 16.13
C LEU A 147 13.66 17.00 16.31
N ARG A 148 14.29 18.14 16.62
CA ARG A 148 15.76 18.21 16.75
C ARG A 148 16.32 17.18 17.73
N ASP A 149 15.71 17.04 18.90
CA ASP A 149 16.09 16.04 19.89
C ASP A 149 15.77 14.61 19.41
N THR A 150 14.58 14.40 18.84
CA THR A 150 14.17 13.10 18.30
C THR A 150 15.14 12.61 17.21
N ALA A 151 15.48 13.46 16.24
CA ALA A 151 16.35 13.14 15.13
C ALA A 151 17.78 12.86 15.58
N ALA A 152 18.31 13.68 16.51
CA ALA A 152 19.68 13.51 16.99
C ALA A 152 19.89 12.29 17.88
N ASN A 153 18.89 11.93 18.70
CA ASN A 153 19.08 10.95 19.78
C ASN A 153 18.30 9.64 19.60
N PHE A 154 17.37 9.56 18.65
CA PHE A 154 16.43 8.44 18.54
C PHE A 154 16.20 7.91 17.12
N PHE A 155 16.42 8.68 16.06
CA PHE A 155 16.41 8.10 14.71
C PHE A 155 17.53 7.06 14.59
N PHE A 156 17.27 6.02 13.79
CA PHE A 156 18.18 4.89 13.53
C PHE A 156 18.44 3.95 14.71
N ARG A 157 17.96 4.27 15.93
CA ARG A 157 18.07 3.36 17.07
C ARG A 157 17.04 2.23 17.00
N PRO A 158 17.38 1.02 17.46
CA PRO A 158 16.39 -0.03 17.66
C PRO A 158 15.42 0.35 18.78
N GLY A 159 14.20 -0.18 18.73
CA GLY A 159 13.19 0.13 19.73
C GLY A 159 11.89 -0.64 19.51
N LEU A 160 10.78 -0.12 20.02
CA LEU A 160 9.44 -0.62 19.70
C LEU A 160 8.62 0.48 19.04
N THR A 161 7.74 0.12 18.11
CA THR A 161 6.79 1.04 17.48
C THR A 161 5.39 0.44 17.47
N TRP A 162 4.37 1.27 17.27
CA TRP A 162 2.97 0.86 17.15
C TRP A 162 2.22 1.80 16.20
N PRO A 163 1.12 1.35 15.56
CA PRO A 163 0.19 2.25 14.90
C PRO A 163 -0.46 3.18 15.94
N ARG A 164 -0.35 4.50 15.76
CA ARG A 164 -1.01 5.47 16.65
C ARG A 164 -2.53 5.30 16.65
N ARG A 165 -3.12 4.89 15.52
CA ARG A 165 -4.55 4.66 15.36
C ARG A 165 -4.78 3.29 14.77
N THR A 166 -5.46 2.43 15.50
CA THR A 166 -5.74 1.04 15.12
C THR A 166 -6.76 0.44 16.09
N ASN A 167 -7.31 -0.73 15.75
CA ASN A 167 -8.29 -1.46 16.56
C ASN A 167 -7.60 -2.27 17.67
N GLY A 168 -6.92 -1.56 18.56
CA GLY A 168 -6.20 -2.15 19.70
C GLY A 168 -4.70 -1.91 19.67
N LEU A 169 -4.07 -1.94 20.84
CA LEU A 169 -2.64 -1.69 20.94
C LEU A 169 -1.84 -2.84 20.29
N SER A 170 -0.93 -2.50 19.39
CA SER A 170 -0.06 -3.47 18.71
C SER A 170 1.39 -3.00 18.69
N LEU A 171 2.12 -3.28 19.78
CA LEU A 171 3.55 -3.05 19.84
C LEU A 171 4.29 -4.10 19.01
N ARG A 172 5.33 -3.65 18.33
CA ARG A 172 6.20 -4.48 17.50
C ARG A 172 7.60 -3.89 17.45
N MET A 173 8.54 -4.71 17.03
CA MET A 173 9.95 -4.36 16.98
C MET A 173 10.17 -3.26 15.93
N LEU A 174 10.98 -2.27 16.29
CA LEU A 174 11.52 -1.24 15.41
C LEU A 174 12.99 -1.60 15.14
N PRO A 175 13.31 -2.12 13.95
CA PRO A 175 14.69 -2.42 13.57
C PRO A 175 15.61 -1.20 13.63
N ALA A 176 16.90 -1.41 13.91
CA ALA A 176 17.90 -0.36 13.79
C ALA A 176 17.96 0.20 12.35
N GLY A 177 18.45 1.42 12.19
CA GLY A 177 18.50 2.09 10.88
C GLY A 177 17.17 2.68 10.40
N CYS A 178 16.09 2.57 11.19
CA CYS A 178 14.79 3.15 10.84
C CYS A 178 14.61 4.59 11.34
N ILE A 179 13.92 5.40 10.55
CA ILE A 179 13.24 6.63 10.99
C ILE A 179 11.79 6.28 11.30
N PHE A 180 11.22 6.81 12.37
CA PHE A 180 9.84 6.54 12.75
C PHE A 180 8.95 7.78 12.56
N ALA A 181 7.66 7.55 12.29
CA ALA A 181 6.72 8.60 11.91
C ALA A 181 5.87 9.11 13.09
N ASP A 182 5.13 10.20 12.88
CA ASP A 182 4.12 10.64 13.86
C ASP A 182 2.95 9.64 14.00
N LYS A 183 2.61 8.94 12.92
CA LYS A 183 1.63 7.85 12.91
C LYS A 183 2.18 6.53 13.45
N GLY A 184 3.50 6.42 13.58
CA GLY A 184 4.22 5.27 14.13
C GLY A 184 5.21 5.72 15.22
N PRO A 185 4.74 6.26 16.36
CA PRO A 185 5.62 6.65 17.46
C PRO A 185 6.46 5.47 17.97
N ALA A 186 7.50 5.77 18.75
CA ALA A 186 8.47 4.78 19.17
C ALA A 186 8.80 4.84 20.67
N ILE A 187 9.17 3.69 21.21
CA ILE A 187 9.68 3.43 22.56
C ILE A 187 11.13 3.01 22.45
N PHE A 188 11.97 3.55 23.33
CA PHE A 188 13.38 3.24 23.45
C PHE A 188 13.71 2.89 24.89
N ASP A 189 14.65 1.97 25.05
CA ASP A 189 15.34 1.70 26.31
C ASP A 189 16.67 2.46 26.32
N ASP A 190 17.10 2.99 27.45
CA ASP A 190 18.34 3.77 27.52
C ASP A 190 19.60 2.94 27.19
N GLY A 191 19.54 1.61 27.38
CA GLY A 191 20.63 0.69 27.09
C GLY A 191 20.57 0.00 25.72
N ASP A 192 19.48 0.20 24.95
CA ASP A 192 19.20 -0.52 23.69
C ASP A 192 19.32 -2.05 23.80
N ASP A 193 19.08 -2.62 24.99
CA ASP A 193 19.17 -4.06 25.22
C ASP A 193 18.00 -4.81 24.55
N SER A 194 18.30 -5.62 23.53
CA SER A 194 17.31 -6.41 22.80
C SER A 194 16.43 -7.26 23.71
N ARG A 195 16.97 -7.86 24.77
CA ARG A 195 16.19 -8.69 25.70
C ARG A 195 15.21 -7.84 26.50
N VAL A 196 15.63 -6.65 26.93
CA VAL A 196 14.74 -5.70 27.61
C VAL A 196 13.63 -5.23 26.66
N LEU A 197 13.97 -4.84 25.44
CA LEU A 197 12.99 -4.43 24.43
C LEU A 197 11.98 -5.54 24.10
N LEU A 198 12.43 -6.79 23.96
CA LEU A 198 11.55 -7.96 23.76
C LEU A 198 10.60 -8.18 24.94
N ALA A 199 11.12 -8.15 26.17
CA ALA A 199 10.30 -8.30 27.38
C ALA A 199 9.27 -7.17 27.54
N LEU A 200 9.66 -5.94 27.19
CA LEU A 200 8.75 -4.80 27.10
C LEU A 200 7.67 -5.06 26.04
N CYS A 201 8.05 -5.49 24.84
CA CYS A 201 7.09 -5.79 23.76
C CYS A 201 6.03 -6.81 24.20
N ALA A 202 6.43 -7.90 24.88
CA ALA A 202 5.49 -8.85 25.48
C ALA A 202 4.57 -8.18 26.52
N THR A 203 5.16 -7.45 27.46
CA THR A 203 4.41 -6.80 28.55
C THR A 203 3.38 -5.79 28.01
N LEU A 204 3.78 -4.94 27.06
CA LEU A 204 2.91 -3.91 26.47
C LEU A 204 1.80 -4.49 25.58
N ASN A 205 2.00 -5.69 25.01
CA ASN A 205 0.98 -6.39 24.23
C ASN A 205 0.02 -7.25 25.07
N SER A 206 0.24 -7.36 26.38
CA SER A 206 -0.61 -8.14 27.28
C SER A 206 -1.99 -7.51 27.50
N GLY A 207 -3.01 -8.34 27.75
CA GLY A 207 -4.33 -7.93 28.18
C GLY A 207 -4.30 -7.11 29.47
N ALA A 208 -3.37 -7.39 30.37
CA ALA A 208 -3.16 -6.61 31.59
C ALA A 208 -2.79 -5.14 31.28
N PHE A 209 -1.78 -4.92 30.43
CA PHE A 209 -1.39 -3.56 30.03
C PHE A 209 -2.49 -2.89 29.19
N GLY A 210 -3.10 -3.63 28.27
CA GLY A 210 -4.24 -3.16 27.46
C GLY A 210 -5.40 -2.66 28.32
N ALA A 211 -5.73 -3.36 29.42
CA ALA A 211 -6.76 -2.93 30.36
C ALA A 211 -6.42 -1.59 31.03
N LEU A 212 -5.16 -1.38 31.42
CA LEU A 212 -4.71 -0.10 32.00
C LEU A 212 -4.78 1.04 30.99
N VAL A 213 -4.46 0.78 29.72
CA VAL A 213 -4.63 1.75 28.63
C VAL A 213 -6.11 2.08 28.43
N ALA A 214 -6.99 1.07 28.38
CA ALA A 214 -8.43 1.24 28.20
C ALA A 214 -9.06 2.08 29.33
N VAL A 215 -8.65 1.85 30.58
CA VAL A 215 -9.11 2.61 31.75
C VAL A 215 -8.79 4.10 31.64
N GLN A 216 -7.60 4.46 31.12
CA GLN A 216 -7.20 5.86 30.92
C GLN A 216 -7.93 6.56 29.76
N LEU A 217 -8.37 5.79 28.75
CA LEU A 217 -9.11 6.32 27.61
C LEU A 217 -10.57 6.59 27.93
N ALA A 218 -11.14 5.91 28.92
CA ALA A 218 -12.56 6.00 29.32
C ALA A 218 -13.54 5.85 28.14
N ARG A 219 -13.11 5.19 27.05
CA ARG A 219 -13.87 4.98 25.81
C ARG A 219 -13.61 3.57 25.29
N THR A 220 -14.67 2.86 24.92
CA THR A 220 -14.63 1.51 24.39
C THR A 220 -14.87 1.42 22.87
N GLU A 221 -15.26 2.52 22.19
CA GLU A 221 -16.05 2.41 20.93
C GLU A 221 -15.50 3.07 19.64
N LEU A 222 -14.41 3.84 19.64
CA LEU A 222 -13.91 4.48 18.40
C LEU A 222 -12.39 4.39 18.32
N ALA A 223 -11.86 4.22 17.09
CA ALA A 223 -10.44 4.10 16.76
C ALA A 223 -9.53 4.73 17.82
N GLN A 224 -8.93 3.86 18.65
CA GLN A 224 -8.19 4.31 19.82
C GLN A 224 -6.92 5.02 19.34
N SER A 225 -6.78 6.30 19.72
CA SER A 225 -5.53 7.05 19.48
C SER A 225 -4.57 6.73 20.62
N PHE A 226 -3.63 5.83 20.39
CA PHE A 226 -2.58 5.44 21.32
C PHE A 226 -1.46 6.48 21.31
N GLU A 227 -1.75 7.66 21.84
CA GLU A 227 -0.82 8.79 21.89
C GLU A 227 0.39 8.50 22.79
N VAL A 228 1.52 9.14 22.48
CA VAL A 228 2.76 9.06 23.27
C VAL A 228 2.50 9.32 24.76
N GLY A 229 1.75 10.38 25.06
CA GLY A 229 1.40 10.75 26.44
C GLY A 229 0.56 9.68 27.16
N LEU A 230 -0.27 8.93 26.45
CA LEU A 230 -1.06 7.84 27.05
C LEU A 230 -0.12 6.72 27.52
N ILE A 231 0.75 6.24 26.63
CA ILE A 231 1.70 5.16 26.95
C ILE A 231 2.65 5.58 28.08
N GLN A 232 3.15 6.83 28.05
CA GLN A 232 4.03 7.36 29.10
C GLN A 232 3.41 7.35 30.49
N GLN A 233 2.09 7.55 30.60
CA GLN A 233 1.38 7.60 31.88
C GLN A 233 0.89 6.23 32.35
N THR A 234 0.84 5.23 31.46
CA THR A 234 0.44 3.86 31.83
C THR A 234 1.47 3.26 32.80
N PRO A 235 1.02 2.68 33.93
CA PRO A 235 1.91 2.02 34.88
C PRO A 235 2.56 0.76 34.31
N ILE A 236 3.76 0.45 34.75
CA ILE A 236 4.47 -0.78 34.36
C ILE A 236 5.24 -1.36 35.56
N PRO A 237 5.14 -2.67 35.82
CA PRO A 237 5.87 -3.30 36.92
C PRO A 237 7.37 -3.34 36.62
N GLY A 238 8.17 -3.42 37.67
CA GLY A 238 9.56 -3.80 37.54
C GLY A 238 9.66 -5.26 37.10
N LEU A 239 10.55 -5.56 36.15
CA LEU A 239 10.82 -6.93 35.71
C LEU A 239 12.08 -7.43 36.42
N ARG A 240 12.01 -8.59 37.06
CA ARG A 240 13.20 -9.30 37.54
C ARG A 240 13.90 -9.93 36.35
N THR A 241 15.17 -10.29 36.51
CA THR A 241 15.96 -10.93 35.43
C THR A 241 15.28 -12.17 34.85
N GLU A 242 14.67 -13.01 35.70
CA GLU A 242 13.91 -14.20 35.27
C GLU A 242 12.69 -13.81 34.42
N ASP A 243 11.88 -12.85 34.90
CA ASP A 243 10.69 -12.39 34.19
C ASP A 243 11.08 -11.78 32.82
N THR A 244 12.19 -11.02 32.77
CA THR A 244 12.75 -10.48 31.52
C THR A 244 13.14 -11.57 30.53
N ILE A 245 13.80 -12.65 30.98
CA ILE A 245 14.21 -13.75 30.09
C ILE A 245 12.99 -14.46 29.51
N GLU A 246 12.02 -14.84 30.35
CA GLU A 246 10.84 -15.59 29.89
C GLU A 246 9.98 -14.77 28.92
N LEU A 247 9.68 -13.52 29.26
CA LEU A 247 8.89 -12.64 28.40
C LEU A 247 9.61 -12.32 27.09
N ALA A 248 10.94 -12.14 27.12
CA ALA A 248 11.72 -11.90 25.92
C ALA A 248 11.71 -13.11 24.98
N GLN A 249 11.85 -14.33 25.52
CA GLN A 249 11.80 -15.57 24.73
C GLN A 249 10.43 -15.75 24.05
N ARG A 250 9.34 -15.47 24.75
CA ARG A 250 7.98 -15.53 24.18
C ARG A 250 7.79 -14.48 23.08
N ALA A 251 8.22 -13.24 23.30
CA ALA A 251 8.16 -12.19 22.27
C ALA A 251 8.99 -12.53 21.03
N LEU A 252 10.21 -13.05 21.22
CA LEU A 252 11.08 -13.49 20.13
C LEU A 252 10.43 -14.64 19.33
N ARG A 253 9.84 -15.61 20.01
CA ARG A 253 9.12 -16.70 19.35
C ARG A 253 7.92 -16.19 18.55
N SER A 254 7.14 -15.27 19.12
CA SER A 254 6.02 -14.63 18.41
C SER A 254 6.49 -13.86 17.18
N TRP A 255 7.60 -13.13 17.29
CA TRP A 255 8.21 -12.43 16.14
C TRP A 255 8.64 -13.41 15.05
N SER A 256 9.33 -14.49 15.41
CA SER A 256 9.84 -15.49 14.46
C SER A 256 8.70 -16.18 13.71
N LEU A 257 7.62 -16.53 14.42
CA LEU A 257 6.42 -17.13 13.81
C LEU A 257 5.77 -16.19 12.79
N LYS A 258 5.60 -14.91 13.11
CA LYS A 258 4.99 -13.94 12.20
C LYS A 258 5.91 -13.60 11.03
N ARG A 259 7.22 -13.47 11.26
CA ARG A 259 8.20 -13.28 10.19
C ARG A 259 8.21 -14.47 9.23
N ARG A 260 8.13 -15.70 9.73
CA ARG A 260 8.02 -16.91 8.90
C ARG A 260 6.85 -16.84 7.92
N LEU A 261 5.67 -16.41 8.38
CA LEU A 261 4.50 -16.27 7.50
C LEU A 261 4.71 -15.22 6.40
N ASP A 262 5.54 -14.21 6.66
CA ASP A 262 5.86 -13.14 5.72
C ASP A 262 6.97 -13.51 4.71
N THR A 263 7.65 -14.64 4.88
CA THR A 263 8.69 -15.12 3.94
C THR A 263 8.17 -15.42 2.54
N ARG A 264 6.85 -15.58 2.37
CA ARG A 264 6.20 -15.74 1.06
C ARG A 264 5.90 -14.42 0.33
N THR A 265 6.02 -13.29 1.02
CA THR A 265 5.60 -11.98 0.54
C THR A 265 6.73 -11.30 -0.23
N GLU A 266 6.70 -11.34 -1.57
CA GLU A 266 7.82 -10.82 -2.42
C GLU A 266 8.12 -9.31 -2.30
N THR A 267 7.29 -8.56 -1.58
CA THR A 267 7.48 -7.13 -1.30
C THR A 267 7.96 -6.86 0.14
N SER A 268 8.24 -7.91 0.92
CA SER A 268 8.77 -7.84 2.29
C SER A 268 10.29 -8.03 2.33
N HIS A 269 10.93 -7.44 3.34
CA HIS A 269 12.33 -7.73 3.68
C HIS A 269 12.56 -9.19 4.09
N ALA A 270 11.52 -9.90 4.55
CA ALA A 270 11.60 -11.30 4.94
C ALA A 270 11.52 -12.28 3.77
N PHE A 271 11.22 -11.81 2.55
CA PHE A 271 10.95 -12.69 1.41
C PHE A 271 12.07 -13.70 1.16
N LEU A 272 11.69 -14.97 1.01
CA LEU A 272 12.57 -16.08 0.68
C LEU A 272 12.13 -16.73 -0.64
N LEU A 273 10.94 -17.33 -0.66
CA LEU A 273 10.37 -18.06 -1.80
C LEU A 273 8.84 -17.99 -1.76
N PRO A 274 8.11 -18.17 -2.87
CA PRO A 274 6.66 -18.31 -2.85
C PRO A 274 6.20 -19.47 -1.97
N ALA A 275 5.03 -19.35 -1.35
CA ALA A 275 4.47 -20.39 -0.47
C ALA A 275 4.43 -21.79 -1.14
N LEU A 276 4.05 -21.87 -2.41
CA LEU A 276 3.95 -23.13 -3.17
C LEU A 276 5.31 -23.77 -3.50
N VAL A 277 6.41 -23.04 -3.31
CA VAL A 277 7.79 -23.58 -3.43
C VAL A 277 8.35 -23.93 -2.06
N GLN A 278 7.84 -23.31 -0.99
CA GLN A 278 8.19 -23.65 0.38
C GLN A 278 7.42 -24.88 0.92
N ALA A 279 6.26 -25.18 0.34
CA ALA A 279 5.45 -26.35 0.66
C ALA A 279 5.92 -27.59 -0.12
N ASP A 280 5.82 -28.76 0.49
CA ASP A 280 6.14 -30.08 -0.08
C ASP A 280 4.87 -30.75 -0.65
N GLY A 281 4.24 -30.08 -1.63
CA GLY A 281 2.98 -30.50 -2.23
C GLY A 281 3.13 -31.08 -3.64
N ASN A 282 2.48 -32.22 -3.91
CA ASN A 282 2.46 -32.87 -5.23
C ASN A 282 1.63 -32.10 -6.28
N THR A 283 0.71 -31.24 -5.85
CA THR A 283 -0.10 -30.34 -6.68
C THR A 283 -0.08 -28.94 -6.05
N PHE A 284 -0.47 -27.89 -6.77
CA PHE A 284 -0.60 -26.55 -6.18
C PHE A 284 -1.75 -26.47 -5.18
N VAL A 285 -2.80 -27.26 -5.35
CA VAL A 285 -3.86 -27.40 -4.34
C VAL A 285 -3.31 -28.03 -3.07
N ASP A 286 -2.53 -29.11 -3.16
CA ASP A 286 -1.91 -29.74 -1.99
C ASP A 286 -0.94 -28.78 -1.29
N GLY A 287 -0.11 -28.06 -2.06
CA GLY A 287 0.80 -27.05 -1.51
C GLY A 287 0.06 -25.88 -0.83
N ALA A 288 -1.09 -25.48 -1.37
CA ALA A 288 -1.94 -24.47 -0.73
C ALA A 288 -2.53 -24.98 0.58
N LEU A 289 -3.00 -26.23 0.63
CA LEU A 289 -3.50 -26.87 1.85
C LEU A 289 -2.42 -26.96 2.92
N GLU A 290 -1.20 -27.38 2.56
CA GLU A 290 -0.07 -27.47 3.48
C GLU A 290 0.31 -26.09 4.02
N TRP A 291 0.40 -25.07 3.15
CA TRP A 291 0.67 -23.71 3.60
C TRP A 291 -0.43 -23.16 4.52
N GLY A 292 -1.69 -23.53 4.25
CA GLY A 292 -2.82 -23.27 5.15
C GLY A 292 -2.60 -23.89 6.53
N GLN A 293 -2.10 -25.13 6.60
CA GLN A 293 -1.76 -25.78 7.88
C GLN A 293 -0.59 -25.10 8.59
N VAL A 294 0.45 -24.66 7.86
CA VAL A 294 1.56 -23.87 8.43
C VAL A 294 1.04 -22.59 9.06
N THR A 295 0.12 -21.90 8.36
CA THR A 295 -0.50 -20.66 8.83
C THR A 295 -1.35 -20.90 10.07
N ALA A 296 -2.25 -21.90 10.05
CA ALA A 296 -3.09 -22.27 11.18
C ALA A 296 -2.26 -22.70 12.41
N SER A 297 -1.18 -23.47 12.20
CA SER A 297 -0.27 -23.88 13.28
C SER A 297 0.48 -22.70 13.90
N ALA A 298 0.91 -21.74 13.07
CA ALA A 298 1.55 -20.52 13.56
C ALA A 298 0.58 -19.66 14.36
N HIS A 299 -0.66 -19.48 13.91
CA HIS A 299 -1.70 -18.76 14.65
C HIS A 299 -2.03 -19.43 15.99
N ALA A 300 -2.23 -20.75 16.03
CA ALA A 300 -2.47 -21.47 17.28
C ALA A 300 -1.30 -21.33 18.28
N GLN A 301 -0.05 -21.35 17.80
CA GLN A 301 1.12 -21.09 18.65
C GLN A 301 1.17 -19.64 19.14
N LEU A 302 0.81 -18.67 18.30
CA LEU A 302 0.74 -17.26 18.69
C LEU A 302 -0.32 -17.02 19.76
N ASP A 303 -1.49 -17.67 19.67
CA ASP A 303 -2.55 -17.60 20.68
C ASP A 303 -2.09 -18.20 22.02
N ALA A 304 -1.41 -19.35 21.98
CA ALA A 304 -0.83 -19.96 23.17
C ALA A 304 0.22 -19.04 23.83
N LEU A 305 1.13 -18.46 23.03
CA LEU A 305 2.13 -17.51 23.52
C LEU A 305 1.49 -16.24 24.10
N ALA A 306 0.42 -15.74 23.49
CA ALA A 306 -0.33 -14.61 24.01
C ALA A 306 -0.96 -14.93 25.37
N ALA A 307 -1.57 -16.10 25.53
CA ALA A 307 -2.13 -16.55 26.81
C ALA A 307 -1.06 -16.71 27.90
N GLU A 308 0.13 -17.24 27.56
CA GLU A 308 1.26 -17.34 28.49
C GLU A 308 1.83 -15.97 28.90
N ILE A 309 1.89 -15.02 27.95
CA ILE A 309 2.30 -13.64 28.23
C ILE A 309 1.26 -12.98 29.15
N ASP A 310 -0.02 -13.19 28.91
CA ASP A 310 -1.09 -12.65 29.72
C ASP A 310 -1.07 -13.21 31.14
N GLU A 311 -0.93 -14.53 31.31
CA GLU A 311 -0.77 -15.16 32.63
C GLU A 311 0.41 -14.54 33.40
N HIS A 312 1.56 -14.42 32.73
CA HIS A 312 2.75 -13.82 33.32
C HIS A 312 2.48 -12.36 33.72
N ALA A 313 1.87 -11.57 32.83
CA ALA A 313 1.57 -10.17 33.08
C ALA A 313 0.56 -10.00 34.22
N TYR A 314 -0.55 -10.75 34.26
CA TYR A 314 -1.54 -10.68 35.33
C TYR A 314 -0.91 -10.91 36.71
N ARG A 315 0.00 -11.90 36.80
CA ARG A 315 0.80 -12.14 38.02
C ARG A 315 1.68 -10.93 38.38
N LEU A 316 2.40 -10.35 37.42
CA LEU A 316 3.26 -9.20 37.66
C LEU A 316 2.48 -7.96 38.11
N TYR A 317 1.32 -7.70 37.53
CA TYR A 317 0.45 -6.59 37.94
C TYR A 317 -0.29 -6.88 39.26
N GLY A 318 -0.43 -8.15 39.65
CA GLY A 318 -1.23 -8.55 40.80
C GLY A 318 -2.72 -8.36 40.55
N ILE A 319 -3.17 -8.64 39.32
CA ILE A 319 -4.57 -8.59 38.90
C ILE A 319 -5.25 -9.87 39.41
N SER A 320 -6.40 -9.71 40.06
CA SER A 320 -7.16 -10.83 40.63
C SER A 320 -7.81 -11.68 39.55
N ALA A 321 -8.15 -12.95 39.85
CA ALA A 321 -8.89 -13.80 38.91
C ALA A 321 -10.26 -13.20 38.51
N GLU A 322 -10.91 -12.48 39.45
CA GLU A 322 -12.17 -11.79 39.19
C GLU A 322 -11.98 -10.63 38.21
N ASP A 323 -10.92 -9.82 38.39
CA ASP A 323 -10.59 -8.72 37.48
C ASP A 323 -10.14 -9.21 36.11
N ARG A 324 -9.38 -10.30 36.08
CA ARG A 324 -9.00 -10.97 34.83
C ARG A 324 -10.24 -11.40 34.05
N HIS A 325 -11.20 -12.05 34.71
CA HIS A 325 -12.44 -12.45 34.05
C HIS A 325 -13.20 -11.25 33.47
N ARG A 326 -13.24 -10.11 34.17
CA ARG A 326 -13.83 -8.86 33.66
C ARG A 326 -13.08 -8.29 32.45
N ILE A 327 -11.75 -8.39 32.44
CA ILE A 327 -10.91 -7.96 31.31
C ILE A 327 -11.17 -8.85 30.08
N GLU A 328 -11.18 -10.17 30.28
CA GLU A 328 -11.35 -11.18 29.22
C GLU A 328 -12.77 -11.18 28.61
N GLN A 329 -13.80 -10.92 29.41
CA GLN A 329 -15.16 -10.72 28.90
C GLN A 329 -15.32 -9.46 28.04
N GLY A 330 -14.28 -8.62 27.97
CA GLY A 330 -14.31 -7.33 27.30
C GLY A 330 -15.13 -6.32 28.11
N PHE A 331 -14.75 -5.05 28.00
CA PHE A 331 -15.46 -3.98 28.69
C PHE A 331 -16.71 -3.50 27.95
N GLY A 332 -17.31 -4.33 27.09
CA GLY A 332 -18.54 -4.07 26.35
C GLY A 332 -18.43 -3.00 25.27
N THR A 333 -18.25 -3.42 24.02
CA THR A 333 -19.09 -3.19 22.82
C THR A 333 -18.36 -3.73 21.59
N SER A 334 -18.73 -4.92 21.15
CA SER A 334 -18.41 -5.43 19.80
C SER A 334 -19.29 -4.69 18.78
N GLY A 335 -18.98 -3.43 18.52
CA GLY A 335 -19.43 -2.78 17.29
C GLY A 335 -18.49 -3.22 16.18
N GLU A 336 -19.03 -3.77 15.09
CA GLU A 336 -18.24 -4.03 13.89
C GLU A 336 -17.44 -2.75 13.53
N PRO A 337 -16.13 -2.87 13.30
CA PRO A 337 -15.31 -1.71 13.02
C PRO A 337 -15.79 -1.01 11.75
N GLU A 338 -16.17 0.26 11.83
CA GLU A 338 -16.17 1.12 10.66
C GLU A 338 -14.71 1.24 10.19
N GLU A 339 -14.42 0.69 9.01
CA GLU A 339 -13.15 0.91 8.31
C GLU A 339 -12.82 2.41 8.34
N SER A 340 -11.69 2.74 8.96
CA SER A 340 -11.15 4.08 8.89
C SER A 340 -10.89 4.37 7.40
N PRO A 341 -11.44 5.45 6.81
CA PRO A 341 -11.29 5.74 5.37
C PRO A 341 -9.86 6.09 4.98
N ASP A 342 -8.92 6.06 5.94
CA ASP A 342 -7.51 6.34 5.73
C ASP A 342 -6.63 5.08 5.65
N ASP A 343 -7.15 3.88 5.97
CA ASP A 343 -6.42 2.62 6.08
C ASP A 343 -6.83 1.62 4.98
N ASP A 344 -6.40 1.87 3.74
CA ASP A 344 -6.41 0.90 2.62
C ASP A 344 -5.22 -0.09 2.75
N ASP A 345 -4.85 -0.45 3.98
CA ASP A 345 -3.60 -1.17 4.31
C ASP A 345 -3.87 -2.55 4.95
N GLY A 346 -5.06 -3.13 4.80
CA GLY A 346 -5.41 -4.46 5.30
C GLY A 346 -5.64 -5.49 4.19
N ASP A 347 -4.71 -6.43 4.03
CA ASP A 347 -4.94 -7.76 3.40
C ASP A 347 -5.01 -8.85 4.49
N ASP A 348 -5.44 -8.47 5.69
CA ASP A 348 -5.79 -9.40 6.77
C ASP A 348 -7.31 -9.32 6.97
N SER A 349 -8.05 -9.87 6.01
CA SER A 349 -9.40 -10.33 6.30
C SER A 349 -9.27 -11.60 7.12
N ASP A 350 -9.84 -11.61 8.32
CA ASP A 350 -10.03 -12.83 9.11
C ASP A 350 -10.65 -13.91 8.20
N GLU A 351 -9.83 -14.91 7.82
CA GLU A 351 -10.28 -16.04 7.01
C GLU A 351 -11.15 -16.93 7.89
N GLU A 352 -12.48 -16.74 7.80
CA GLU A 352 -13.40 -17.86 8.00
C GLU A 352 -12.95 -19.00 7.08
N VAL A 353 -12.94 -20.24 7.61
CA VAL A 353 -12.45 -21.45 6.92
C VAL A 353 -13.28 -21.71 5.65
N ALA A 354 -12.96 -21.00 4.58
CA ALA A 354 -13.39 -21.26 3.22
C ALA A 354 -12.53 -22.41 2.63
N GLU A 355 -13.02 -23.02 1.55
CA GLU A 355 -12.17 -23.84 0.67
C GLU A 355 -10.87 -23.10 0.40
N VAL A 356 -9.72 -23.77 0.58
CA VAL A 356 -8.41 -23.14 0.36
C VAL A 356 -8.28 -22.75 -1.11
N ASP A 357 -8.39 -21.45 -1.37
CA ASP A 357 -8.22 -20.90 -2.72
C ASP A 357 -6.73 -20.83 -3.05
N ALA A 358 -6.27 -21.72 -3.95
CA ALA A 358 -4.89 -21.74 -4.41
C ALA A 358 -4.55 -20.57 -5.36
N THR A 359 -5.55 -19.87 -5.91
CA THR A 359 -5.41 -18.84 -6.95
C THR A 359 -4.46 -17.70 -6.56
N PRO A 360 -4.53 -17.10 -5.35
CA PRO A 360 -3.61 -16.05 -4.94
C PRO A 360 -2.17 -16.54 -4.79
N LEU A 361 -1.98 -17.80 -4.38
CA LEU A 361 -0.66 -18.41 -4.24
C LEU A 361 -0.04 -18.72 -5.61
N VAL A 362 -0.82 -19.22 -6.57
CA VAL A 362 -0.38 -19.41 -7.97
C VAL A 362 -0.02 -18.06 -8.61
N THR A 363 -0.83 -17.02 -8.39
CA THR A 363 -0.53 -15.66 -8.86
C THR A 363 0.79 -15.15 -8.27
N SER A 364 1.05 -15.44 -6.98
CA SER A 364 2.32 -15.11 -6.32
C SER A 364 3.51 -15.87 -6.92
N LEU A 365 3.33 -17.16 -7.21
CA LEU A 365 4.35 -17.99 -7.85
C LEU A 365 4.72 -17.44 -9.24
N LEU A 366 3.74 -17.05 -10.05
CA LEU A 366 3.98 -16.48 -11.38
C LEU A 366 4.64 -15.10 -11.33
N SER A 367 4.30 -14.26 -10.34
CA SER A 367 4.98 -12.98 -10.10
C SER A 367 6.45 -13.17 -9.75
N TRP A 368 6.73 -14.14 -8.87
CA TRP A 368 8.09 -14.52 -8.52
C TRP A 368 8.85 -15.09 -9.72
N ALA A 369 8.23 -16.00 -10.49
CA ALA A 369 8.86 -16.60 -11.67
C ALA A 369 9.15 -15.54 -12.75
N LEU A 370 8.28 -14.55 -12.93
CA LEU A 370 8.59 -13.38 -13.76
C LEU A 370 9.78 -12.57 -13.19
N GLY A 371 9.86 -12.43 -11.87
CA GLY A 371 11.03 -11.84 -11.21
C GLY A 371 12.33 -12.62 -11.44
N VAL A 372 12.30 -13.95 -11.39
CA VAL A 372 13.44 -14.82 -11.76
C VAL A 372 13.81 -14.62 -13.22
N ALA A 373 12.82 -14.56 -14.12
CA ALA A 373 13.03 -14.32 -15.55
C ALA A 373 13.68 -12.94 -15.83
N PHE A 374 13.51 -11.94 -14.96
CA PHE A 374 14.21 -10.65 -15.01
C PHE A 374 15.54 -10.60 -14.23
N GLY A 375 15.93 -11.70 -13.57
CA GLY A 375 17.12 -11.79 -12.73
C GLY A 375 17.02 -11.03 -11.42
N ARG A 376 15.81 -10.93 -10.84
CA ARG A 376 15.56 -10.28 -9.56
C ARG A 376 15.66 -11.25 -8.38
N PHE A 377 15.12 -12.45 -8.53
CA PHE A 377 15.10 -13.48 -7.48
C PHE A 377 16.05 -14.62 -7.81
N ASP A 378 16.62 -15.23 -6.77
CA ASP A 378 17.60 -16.30 -6.88
C ASP A 378 16.91 -17.67 -6.92
N VAL A 379 16.81 -18.26 -8.12
CA VAL A 379 16.16 -19.57 -8.30
C VAL A 379 16.91 -20.70 -7.58
N ARG A 380 18.20 -20.53 -7.25
CA ARG A 380 19.01 -21.56 -6.58
C ARG A 380 18.52 -21.89 -5.18
N LEU A 381 17.74 -20.99 -4.55
CA LEU A 381 17.06 -21.27 -3.28
C LEU A 381 15.97 -22.34 -3.45
N ALA A 382 15.27 -22.33 -4.59
CA ALA A 382 14.21 -23.29 -4.90
C ALA A 382 14.79 -24.65 -5.33
N THR A 383 15.94 -24.66 -6.02
CA THR A 383 16.63 -25.91 -6.43
C THR A 383 17.44 -26.54 -5.31
N GLY A 384 17.73 -25.80 -4.23
CA GLY A 384 18.62 -26.24 -3.15
C GLY A 384 20.11 -26.00 -3.41
N ASP A 385 20.50 -25.46 -4.57
CA ASP A 385 21.90 -25.12 -4.89
C ASP A 385 22.44 -23.99 -4.02
N ARG A 386 21.55 -23.14 -3.47
CA ARG A 386 21.84 -22.13 -2.46
C ARG A 386 21.04 -22.43 -1.20
N GLY A 387 21.72 -22.53 -0.06
CA GLY A 387 21.06 -22.72 1.24
C GLY A 387 20.31 -21.48 1.71
N THR A 388 19.25 -21.69 2.50
CA THR A 388 18.50 -20.63 3.16
C THR A 388 19.40 -19.85 4.14
N PRO A 389 19.47 -18.51 4.04
CA PRO A 389 20.21 -17.70 5.01
C PRO A 389 19.64 -17.83 6.43
N PRO A 390 20.46 -17.63 7.48
CA PRO A 390 19.97 -17.65 8.86
C PRO A 390 18.92 -16.57 9.10
N GLU A 391 18.00 -16.84 10.03
CA GLU A 391 17.04 -15.83 10.48
C GLU A 391 17.78 -14.68 11.19
N PRO A 392 17.51 -13.40 10.83
CA PRO A 392 18.14 -12.26 11.49
C PRO A 392 17.59 -12.05 12.90
N GLU A 393 18.28 -11.25 13.70
CA GLU A 393 17.75 -10.82 14.99
C GLU A 393 16.67 -9.74 14.82
N PRO A 394 15.68 -9.63 15.72
CA PRO A 394 14.53 -8.74 15.54
C PRO A 394 14.82 -7.24 15.39
N PHE A 395 15.99 -6.80 15.85
CA PHE A 395 16.42 -5.40 15.83
C PHE A 395 17.58 -5.14 14.87
N ASP A 396 18.03 -6.15 14.13
CA ASP A 396 19.06 -5.98 13.09
C ASP A 396 18.58 -4.98 12.03
N PRO A 397 19.47 -4.18 11.43
CA PRO A 397 19.11 -3.32 10.31
C PRO A 397 18.45 -4.11 9.17
N LEU A 398 17.41 -3.52 8.59
CA LEU A 398 16.71 -4.14 7.46
C LEU A 398 17.64 -4.27 6.24
N PRO A 399 17.63 -5.42 5.55
CA PRO A 399 18.51 -5.64 4.40
C PRO A 399 18.04 -4.81 3.20
N VAL A 400 18.98 -4.34 2.37
CA VAL A 400 18.62 -3.59 1.14
C VAL A 400 17.88 -4.48 0.13
N CYS A 401 18.28 -5.75 0.06
CA CYS A 401 17.65 -6.79 -0.77
C CYS A 401 17.20 -7.94 0.13
N SER A 402 16.00 -8.48 -0.09
CA SER A 402 15.51 -9.59 0.71
C SER A 402 16.32 -10.87 0.47
N PRO A 403 16.33 -11.83 1.40
CA PRO A 403 17.07 -13.09 1.27
C PRO A 403 16.79 -13.87 -0.03
N GLY A 404 15.57 -13.75 -0.58
CA GLY A 404 15.16 -14.36 -1.84
C GLY A 404 15.70 -13.69 -3.12
N MET A 405 16.34 -12.53 -3.00
CA MET A 405 16.87 -11.79 -4.17
C MET A 405 18.22 -12.32 -4.65
N LEU A 406 18.44 -12.18 -5.96
CA LEU A 406 19.72 -12.50 -6.61
C LEU A 406 20.69 -11.32 -6.45
N THR A 407 21.63 -11.48 -5.53
CA THR A 407 22.61 -10.43 -5.17
C THR A 407 24.05 -10.88 -5.42
N GLY A 408 24.95 -9.91 -5.59
CA GLY A 408 26.39 -10.14 -5.52
C GLY A 408 26.88 -10.24 -4.08
N ASP A 409 28.21 -10.32 -3.92
CA ASP A 409 28.88 -10.40 -2.60
C ASP A 409 28.69 -9.12 -1.77
N ASP A 410 28.33 -8.00 -2.41
CA ASP A 410 28.01 -6.72 -1.77
C ASP A 410 26.57 -6.63 -1.25
N GLY A 411 25.74 -7.67 -1.46
CA GLY A 411 24.33 -7.67 -1.08
C GLY A 411 23.43 -6.83 -1.99
N LEU A 412 23.92 -6.35 -3.12
CA LEU A 412 23.16 -5.59 -4.13
C LEU A 412 22.81 -6.45 -5.34
N PRO A 413 21.77 -6.10 -6.14
CA PRO A 413 21.39 -6.92 -7.29
C PRO A 413 22.49 -7.02 -8.34
N VAL A 414 22.64 -8.21 -8.92
CA VAL A 414 23.62 -8.45 -9.97
C VAL A 414 23.23 -7.80 -11.31
N ALA A 415 24.23 -7.30 -12.03
CA ALA A 415 24.03 -6.70 -13.34
C ALA A 415 23.66 -7.74 -14.43
N GLY A 416 24.11 -8.99 -14.28
CA GLY A 416 23.86 -10.10 -15.21
C GLY A 416 23.94 -11.45 -14.50
N PRO A 417 23.59 -12.54 -15.20
CA PRO A 417 23.58 -13.88 -14.59
C PRO A 417 24.98 -14.29 -14.14
N PRO A 418 25.17 -14.69 -12.86
CA PRO A 418 26.39 -15.33 -12.41
C PRO A 418 26.71 -16.59 -13.23
N SER A 419 27.99 -16.99 -13.28
CA SER A 419 28.43 -18.13 -14.10
C SER A 419 27.80 -19.46 -13.71
N ASP A 420 27.45 -19.60 -12.43
CA ASP A 420 26.81 -20.78 -11.83
C ASP A 420 25.28 -20.65 -11.77
N TYR A 421 24.71 -19.58 -12.30
CA TYR A 421 23.27 -19.36 -12.30
C TYR A 421 22.60 -20.12 -13.45
N PRO A 422 21.55 -20.93 -13.20
CA PRO A 422 21.04 -21.88 -14.19
C PRO A 422 20.24 -21.26 -15.33
N LEU A 423 19.85 -19.97 -15.21
CA LEU A 423 18.96 -19.30 -16.17
C LEU A 423 19.58 -18.01 -16.71
N ALA A 424 19.44 -17.77 -18.01
CA ALA A 424 19.75 -16.47 -18.59
C ALA A 424 18.62 -15.46 -18.32
N PHE A 425 18.97 -14.19 -18.15
CA PHE A 425 17.99 -13.11 -18.03
C PHE A 425 18.46 -11.81 -18.73
N PRO A 426 17.51 -10.93 -19.13
CA PRO A 426 17.78 -9.63 -19.74
C PRO A 426 18.58 -8.68 -18.83
N THR A 427 19.82 -8.37 -19.22
CA THR A 427 20.60 -7.31 -18.54
C THR A 427 20.01 -5.92 -18.73
N ASP A 428 19.30 -5.70 -19.84
CA ASP A 428 18.55 -4.47 -20.17
C ASP A 428 17.12 -4.44 -19.62
N GLY A 429 16.69 -5.51 -18.96
CA GLY A 429 15.35 -5.64 -18.38
C GLY A 429 14.20 -5.71 -19.37
N ILE A 430 14.42 -6.11 -20.63
CA ILE A 430 13.36 -6.20 -21.65
C ILE A 430 13.04 -7.67 -22.00
N LEU A 431 11.76 -8.03 -21.86
CA LEU A 431 11.14 -9.24 -22.41
C LEU A 431 9.95 -8.85 -23.32
N VAL A 432 9.45 -9.78 -24.13
CA VAL A 432 8.31 -9.57 -25.04
C VAL A 432 7.32 -10.72 -24.96
N ASP A 433 6.05 -10.46 -25.18
CA ASP A 433 5.05 -11.50 -25.45
C ASP A 433 5.06 -11.79 -26.96
N ASP A 434 5.94 -12.71 -27.38
CA ASP A 434 6.13 -13.08 -28.79
C ASP A 434 6.66 -14.51 -28.91
N ALA A 435 5.74 -15.45 -29.19
CA ALA A 435 6.06 -16.87 -29.26
C ALA A 435 7.18 -17.17 -30.28
N GLY A 436 8.23 -17.85 -29.83
CA GLY A 436 9.41 -18.18 -30.64
C GLY A 436 10.51 -17.12 -30.63
N HIS A 437 10.27 -15.94 -30.06
CA HIS A 437 11.31 -14.93 -29.86
C HIS A 437 12.25 -15.37 -28.71
N PRO A 438 13.58 -15.14 -28.79
CA PRO A 438 14.51 -15.49 -27.71
C PRO A 438 14.26 -14.76 -26.37
N ARG A 439 13.46 -13.69 -26.42
CA ARG A 439 13.07 -12.86 -25.26
C ARG A 439 11.61 -13.03 -24.88
N ASP A 440 11.00 -14.14 -25.30
CA ASP A 440 9.61 -14.44 -24.99
C ASP A 440 9.40 -14.59 -23.47
N VAL A 441 8.54 -13.75 -22.90
CA VAL A 441 8.28 -13.68 -21.45
C VAL A 441 7.69 -14.99 -20.93
N VAL A 442 6.80 -15.60 -21.70
CA VAL A 442 6.13 -16.84 -21.31
C VAL A 442 7.12 -18.01 -21.32
N ARG A 443 7.97 -18.11 -22.35
CA ARG A 443 9.05 -19.10 -22.39
C ARG A 443 10.06 -18.91 -21.26
N ALA A 444 10.40 -17.66 -20.93
CA ALA A 444 11.32 -17.36 -19.84
C ALA A 444 10.73 -17.82 -18.49
N VAL A 445 9.45 -17.54 -18.23
CA VAL A 445 8.75 -18.01 -17.02
C VAL A 445 8.60 -19.54 -17.01
N LEU A 446 8.31 -20.17 -18.15
CA LEU A 446 8.28 -21.63 -18.27
C LEU A 446 9.64 -22.26 -17.97
N SER A 447 10.75 -21.60 -18.34
CA SER A 447 12.10 -22.09 -18.01
C SER A 447 12.35 -22.12 -16.50
N VAL A 448 11.73 -21.21 -15.75
CA VAL A 448 11.76 -21.24 -14.27
C VAL A 448 11.00 -22.47 -13.77
N PHE A 449 9.82 -22.76 -14.32
CA PHE A 449 9.06 -23.96 -13.95
C PHE A 449 9.84 -25.24 -14.25
N GLU A 450 10.47 -25.34 -15.43
CA GLU A 450 11.34 -26.46 -15.83
C GLU A 450 12.58 -26.63 -14.93
N THR A 451 13.02 -25.55 -14.27
CA THR A 451 14.16 -25.57 -13.35
C THR A 451 13.75 -25.99 -11.94
N VAL A 452 12.53 -25.63 -11.52
CA VAL A 452 12.07 -25.78 -10.13
C VAL A 452 11.26 -27.06 -9.93
N PHE A 453 10.50 -27.50 -10.93
CA PHE A 453 9.56 -28.62 -10.80
C PHE A 453 9.93 -29.75 -11.77
N ASP A 454 10.05 -30.97 -11.23
CA ASP A 454 10.27 -32.18 -12.04
C ASP A 454 9.11 -32.42 -13.04
N ASP A 455 7.90 -32.03 -12.67
CA ASP A 455 6.66 -32.16 -13.46
C ASP A 455 6.17 -30.82 -14.04
N ALA A 456 7.10 -29.95 -14.45
CA ALA A 456 6.82 -28.59 -14.92
C ALA A 456 5.62 -28.45 -15.88
N SER A 457 5.45 -29.39 -16.82
CA SER A 457 4.31 -29.39 -17.73
C SER A 457 2.98 -29.55 -17.01
N ALA A 458 2.87 -30.46 -16.03
CA ALA A 458 1.64 -30.65 -15.26
C ALA A 458 1.32 -29.39 -14.44
N ARG A 459 2.32 -28.86 -13.73
CA ARG A 459 2.21 -27.62 -12.95
C ARG A 459 1.82 -26.41 -13.79
N TRP A 460 2.36 -26.29 -14.99
CA TRP A 460 2.03 -25.21 -15.92
C TRP A 460 0.55 -25.22 -16.31
N HIS A 461 -0.01 -26.40 -16.60
CA HIS A 461 -1.45 -26.54 -16.92
C HIS A 461 -2.32 -26.33 -15.68
N GLU A 462 -1.93 -26.89 -14.53
CA GLU A 462 -2.64 -26.69 -13.27
C GLU A 462 -2.75 -25.20 -12.90
N ALA A 463 -1.66 -24.43 -13.08
CA ALA A 463 -1.68 -22.99 -12.85
C ALA A 463 -2.69 -22.28 -13.76
N ALA A 464 -2.75 -22.62 -15.05
CA ALA A 464 -3.71 -22.03 -15.98
C ALA A 464 -5.17 -22.38 -15.58
N ASP A 465 -5.42 -23.63 -15.22
CA ASP A 465 -6.73 -24.12 -14.79
C ASP A 465 -7.22 -23.41 -13.52
N LEU A 466 -6.35 -23.28 -12.51
CA LEU A 466 -6.66 -22.57 -11.25
C LEU A 466 -6.94 -21.08 -11.48
N LEU A 467 -6.24 -20.45 -12.42
CA LEU A 467 -6.48 -19.06 -12.80
C LEU A 467 -7.69 -18.88 -13.71
N GLY A 468 -8.35 -19.96 -14.14
CA GLY A 468 -9.46 -19.93 -15.09
C GLY A 468 -9.06 -19.41 -16.47
N ALA A 469 -7.78 -19.53 -16.83
CA ALA A 469 -7.23 -19.04 -18.10
C ALA A 469 -7.07 -20.20 -19.10
N PRO A 470 -7.28 -19.96 -20.42
CA PRO A 470 -7.09 -21.01 -21.43
C PRO A 470 -5.62 -21.47 -21.52
N ASP A 471 -4.69 -20.56 -21.28
CA ASP A 471 -3.27 -20.82 -21.08
C ASP A 471 -2.63 -19.62 -20.34
N LEU A 472 -1.40 -19.79 -19.85
CA LEU A 472 -0.70 -18.73 -19.13
C LEU A 472 -0.24 -17.55 -20.03
N ARG A 473 -0.14 -17.72 -21.36
CA ARG A 473 0.16 -16.59 -22.26
C ARG A 473 -1.00 -15.62 -22.30
N ALA A 474 -2.22 -16.12 -22.48
CA ALA A 474 -3.44 -15.33 -22.44
C ALA A 474 -3.59 -14.61 -21.10
N TRP A 475 -3.26 -15.30 -19.99
CA TRP A 475 -3.28 -14.70 -18.65
C TRP A 475 -2.25 -13.58 -18.49
N PHE A 476 -0.98 -13.78 -18.88
CA PHE A 476 0.02 -12.70 -18.85
C PHE A 476 -0.38 -11.52 -19.72
N ALA A 477 -0.96 -11.77 -20.89
CA ALA A 477 -1.39 -10.74 -21.81
C ALA A 477 -2.49 -9.83 -21.22
N ARG A 478 -3.41 -10.37 -20.41
CA ARG A 478 -4.66 -9.69 -20.02
C ARG A 478 -4.86 -9.48 -18.54
N ASP A 479 -4.47 -10.46 -17.73
CA ASP A 479 -4.95 -10.60 -16.36
C ASP A 479 -3.84 -10.39 -15.34
N PHE A 480 -2.57 -10.65 -15.66
CA PHE A 480 -1.45 -10.52 -14.70
C PHE A 480 -1.23 -9.10 -14.16
N PHE A 481 -1.37 -8.07 -15.01
CA PHE A 481 -0.88 -6.73 -14.68
C PHE A 481 -1.66 -6.07 -13.55
N GLU A 482 -2.96 -6.35 -13.41
CA GLU A 482 -3.78 -5.79 -12.31
C GLU A 482 -3.42 -6.37 -10.92
N PRO A 483 -3.33 -7.70 -10.73
CA PRO A 483 -2.75 -8.31 -9.53
C PRO A 483 -1.34 -7.80 -9.22
N HIS A 484 -0.50 -7.60 -10.23
CA HIS A 484 0.83 -7.02 -10.05
C HIS A 484 0.75 -5.57 -9.53
N ILE A 485 -0.11 -4.71 -10.07
CA ILE A 485 -0.32 -3.36 -9.52
C ILE A 485 -0.74 -3.43 -8.05
N LYS A 486 -1.72 -4.29 -7.71
CA LYS A 486 -2.19 -4.44 -6.32
C LYS A 486 -1.06 -4.88 -5.39
N ARG A 487 -0.29 -5.89 -5.77
CA ARG A 487 0.85 -6.42 -4.99
C ARG A 487 1.91 -5.36 -4.67
N TYR A 488 2.15 -4.44 -5.61
CA TYR A 488 3.08 -3.33 -5.46
C TYR A 488 2.37 -2.01 -5.08
N SER A 489 1.22 -2.09 -4.43
CA SER A 489 0.51 -0.94 -3.89
C SER A 489 0.36 -1.05 -2.38
N LYS A 490 0.91 -0.08 -1.64
CA LYS A 490 0.72 0.06 -0.19
C LYS A 490 0.72 1.54 0.19
N SER A 491 0.08 1.91 1.29
CA SER A 491 0.00 3.31 1.77
C SER A 491 -0.43 4.31 0.69
N ARG A 492 -1.45 3.94 -0.11
CA ARG A 492 -1.98 4.69 -1.28
C ARG A 492 -0.98 4.92 -2.41
N ARG A 493 0.21 4.34 -2.33
CA ARG A 493 1.26 4.45 -3.34
C ARG A 493 1.20 3.22 -4.23
N LYS A 494 0.95 3.44 -5.52
CA LYS A 494 0.93 2.38 -6.54
C LYS A 494 2.24 2.38 -7.30
N ALA A 495 3.02 1.30 -7.22
CA ALA A 495 4.36 1.25 -7.77
C ALA A 495 4.69 -0.10 -8.47
N PRO A 496 3.92 -0.55 -9.47
CA PRO A 496 4.25 -1.75 -10.23
C PRO A 496 5.65 -1.66 -10.84
N ILE A 497 6.46 -2.71 -10.68
CA ILE A 497 7.88 -2.70 -11.10
C ILE A 497 8.20 -3.46 -12.40
N TYR A 498 7.30 -4.34 -12.84
CA TYR A 498 7.28 -4.90 -14.19
C TYR A 498 6.21 -4.16 -14.99
N TRP A 499 6.60 -3.51 -16.07
CA TRP A 499 5.73 -2.66 -16.87
C TRP A 499 5.37 -3.35 -18.17
N GLN A 500 4.08 -3.48 -18.45
CA GLN A 500 3.58 -4.06 -19.69
C GLN A 500 3.14 -2.95 -20.65
N LEU A 501 3.92 -2.68 -21.69
CA LEU A 501 3.54 -1.79 -22.79
C LEU A 501 2.93 -2.63 -23.91
N ALA A 502 1.66 -2.44 -24.24
CA ALA A 502 0.94 -3.39 -25.09
C ALA A 502 0.15 -2.75 -26.23
N THR A 503 -0.19 -3.57 -27.22
CA THR A 503 -1.21 -3.22 -28.21
C THR A 503 -2.59 -3.06 -27.54
N ALA A 504 -3.54 -2.42 -28.24
CA ALA A 504 -4.89 -2.17 -27.72
C ALA A 504 -5.65 -3.46 -27.44
N SER A 505 -5.49 -4.46 -28.31
CA SER A 505 -5.80 -5.81 -27.93
C SER A 505 -4.86 -6.20 -26.79
N GLY A 506 -3.55 -6.25 -26.94
CA GLY A 506 -2.64 -6.89 -25.98
C GLY A 506 -2.21 -8.27 -26.48
N SER A 507 -2.44 -8.54 -27.77
CA SER A 507 -1.86 -9.65 -28.52
C SER A 507 -0.34 -9.57 -28.67
N TYR A 508 0.24 -8.40 -28.42
CA TYR A 508 1.67 -8.20 -28.31
C TYR A 508 1.95 -7.20 -27.20
N SER A 509 2.96 -7.50 -26.38
CA SER A 509 3.40 -6.60 -25.33
C SER A 509 4.91 -6.67 -25.13
N VAL A 510 5.48 -5.54 -24.71
CA VAL A 510 6.86 -5.43 -24.25
C VAL A 510 6.83 -5.26 -22.74
N TRP A 511 7.62 -6.06 -22.04
CA TRP A 511 7.73 -6.06 -20.59
C TRP A 511 9.06 -5.46 -20.17
N ILE A 512 9.00 -4.48 -19.27
CA ILE A 512 10.15 -3.71 -18.81
C ILE A 512 10.29 -3.83 -17.30
N TYR A 513 11.46 -4.24 -16.83
CA TYR A 513 11.81 -4.20 -15.41
C TYR A 513 12.47 -2.85 -15.05
N ILE A 514 11.79 -2.04 -14.23
CA ILE A 514 12.18 -0.64 -14.01
C ILE A 514 13.60 -0.43 -13.50
N HIS A 515 14.12 -1.36 -12.69
CA HIS A 515 15.44 -1.23 -12.05
C HIS A 515 16.60 -1.42 -13.04
N ARG A 516 16.31 -1.89 -14.26
CA ARG A 516 17.28 -2.02 -15.36
C ARG A 516 17.09 -0.95 -16.45
N THR A 517 16.14 -0.03 -16.25
CA THR A 517 15.84 0.99 -17.26
C THR A 517 16.90 2.07 -17.33
N THR A 518 17.08 2.60 -18.54
CA THR A 518 17.95 3.73 -18.83
C THR A 518 17.23 4.68 -19.79
N GLY A 519 17.81 5.85 -20.08
CA GLY A 519 17.28 6.74 -21.12
C GLY A 519 17.19 6.09 -22.51
N ASP A 520 17.95 5.01 -22.75
CA ASP A 520 17.97 4.32 -24.04
C ASP A 520 16.93 3.18 -24.15
N THR A 521 16.27 2.79 -23.06
CA THR A 521 15.40 1.60 -23.05
C THR A 521 14.29 1.70 -24.09
N LEU A 522 13.61 2.84 -24.23
CA LEU A 522 12.53 2.97 -25.23
C LEU A 522 13.03 3.04 -26.67
N PHE A 523 14.27 3.50 -26.89
CA PHE A 523 14.90 3.39 -28.21
C PHE A 523 15.20 1.92 -28.57
N ARG A 524 15.63 1.11 -27.61
CA ARG A 524 15.77 -0.35 -27.81
C ARG A 524 14.44 -1.02 -28.07
N VAL A 525 13.41 -0.69 -27.28
CA VAL A 525 12.04 -1.18 -27.53
C VAL A 525 11.60 -0.89 -28.97
N LEU A 526 11.89 0.30 -29.48
CA LEU A 526 11.54 0.70 -30.84
C LEU A 526 12.34 -0.07 -31.90
N ASN A 527 13.66 -0.14 -31.75
CA ASN A 527 14.57 -0.60 -32.81
C ASN A 527 14.76 -2.11 -32.82
N ASP A 528 14.75 -2.75 -31.65
CA ASP A 528 15.15 -4.16 -31.49
C ASP A 528 13.94 -5.09 -31.34
N PHE A 529 12.76 -4.55 -30.98
CA PHE A 529 11.57 -5.34 -30.69
C PHE A 529 10.35 -4.93 -31.56
N VAL A 530 9.75 -3.77 -31.29
CA VAL A 530 8.49 -3.35 -31.93
C VAL A 530 8.67 -3.13 -33.44
N GLY A 531 9.77 -2.49 -33.84
CA GLY A 531 10.09 -2.25 -35.25
C GLY A 531 10.26 -3.55 -36.05
N PRO A 532 11.17 -4.46 -35.67
CA PRO A 532 11.35 -5.74 -36.32
C PRO A 532 10.07 -6.60 -36.34
N LYS A 533 9.31 -6.64 -35.23
CA LYS A 533 8.04 -7.36 -35.17
C LYS A 533 7.03 -6.81 -36.18
N LEU A 534 6.87 -5.49 -36.27
CA LEU A 534 5.97 -4.88 -37.24
C LEU A 534 6.33 -5.25 -38.69
N GLU A 535 7.61 -5.22 -39.05
CA GLU A 535 8.03 -5.57 -40.41
C GLU A 535 7.83 -7.07 -40.70
N HIS A 536 8.04 -7.94 -39.72
CA HIS A 536 7.71 -9.37 -39.84
C HIS A 536 6.22 -9.59 -40.11
N GLU A 537 5.35 -8.94 -39.34
CA GLU A 537 3.90 -9.11 -39.45
C GLU A 537 3.32 -8.46 -40.72
N LYS A 538 3.94 -7.39 -41.24
CA LYS A 538 3.64 -6.84 -42.58
C LYS A 538 3.98 -7.84 -43.67
N ALA A 539 5.18 -8.42 -43.63
CA ALA A 539 5.58 -9.43 -44.62
C ALA A 539 4.67 -10.68 -44.57
N LYS A 540 4.14 -11.03 -43.39
CA LYS A 540 3.12 -12.08 -43.25
C LYS A 540 1.79 -11.66 -43.87
N LEU A 541 1.32 -10.44 -43.63
CA LEU A 541 0.11 -9.91 -44.25
C LEU A 541 0.19 -9.90 -45.78
N ASP A 542 1.34 -9.47 -46.33
CA ASP A 542 1.58 -9.45 -47.78
C ASP A 542 1.50 -10.86 -48.38
N ARG A 543 2.09 -11.86 -47.71
CA ARG A 543 2.01 -13.27 -48.12
C ARG A 543 0.59 -13.81 -48.10
N LEU A 544 -0.14 -13.60 -47.00
CA LEU A 544 -1.55 -14.04 -46.88
C LEU A 544 -2.42 -13.41 -47.98
N THR A 545 -2.20 -12.12 -48.26
CA THR A 545 -2.92 -11.39 -49.32
C THR A 545 -2.59 -11.95 -50.71
N GLN A 546 -1.33 -12.27 -50.98
CA GLN A 546 -0.90 -12.88 -52.25
C GLN A 546 -1.49 -14.29 -52.43
N GLU A 547 -1.45 -15.13 -51.38
CA GLU A 547 -1.98 -16.50 -51.39
C GLU A 547 -3.49 -16.54 -51.58
N ALA A 548 -4.21 -15.57 -51.03
CA ALA A 548 -5.67 -15.51 -51.12
C ALA A 548 -6.17 -15.03 -52.51
N GLY A 549 -5.32 -14.33 -53.27
CA GLY A 549 -5.57 -13.91 -54.64
C GLY A 549 -6.82 -13.02 -54.81
N GLY A 550 -7.36 -12.97 -56.04
CA GLY A 550 -8.49 -12.09 -56.38
C GLY A 550 -9.86 -12.54 -55.86
N ASN A 551 -9.99 -13.77 -55.34
CA ASN A 551 -11.26 -14.31 -54.87
C ASN A 551 -11.11 -15.12 -53.57
N PRO A 552 -10.73 -14.45 -52.47
CA PRO A 552 -10.39 -15.11 -51.21
C PRO A 552 -11.61 -15.79 -50.57
N SER A 553 -11.40 -16.97 -49.99
CA SER A 553 -12.41 -17.68 -49.19
C SER A 553 -12.80 -16.87 -47.95
N ALA A 554 -13.95 -17.21 -47.33
CA ALA A 554 -14.38 -16.54 -46.10
C ALA A 554 -13.36 -16.69 -44.95
N ALA A 555 -12.68 -17.83 -44.86
CA ALA A 555 -11.62 -18.06 -43.89
C ALA A 555 -10.39 -17.18 -44.15
N GLN A 556 -9.92 -17.13 -45.41
CA GLN A 556 -8.78 -16.28 -45.80
C GLN A 556 -9.08 -14.79 -45.59
N ARG A 557 -10.29 -14.32 -45.92
CA ARG A 557 -10.70 -12.93 -45.64
C ARG A 557 -10.62 -12.60 -44.15
N ARG A 558 -11.10 -13.50 -43.30
CA ARG A 558 -11.07 -13.31 -41.85
C ARG A 558 -9.65 -13.32 -41.30
N GLU A 559 -8.78 -14.20 -41.81
CA GLU A 559 -7.38 -14.26 -41.41
C GLU A 559 -6.62 -12.99 -41.83
N ILE A 560 -6.83 -12.50 -43.06
CA ILE A 560 -6.28 -11.23 -43.54
C ILE A 560 -6.77 -10.08 -42.66
N GLU A 561 -8.08 -9.97 -42.39
CA GLU A 561 -8.65 -8.90 -41.55
C GLU A 561 -8.06 -8.91 -40.11
N GLN A 562 -7.86 -10.09 -39.53
CA GLN A 562 -7.20 -10.24 -38.22
C GLN A 562 -5.74 -9.78 -38.27
N GLN A 563 -5.02 -10.17 -39.31
CA GLN A 563 -3.62 -9.78 -39.50
C GLN A 563 -3.47 -8.28 -39.78
N GLU A 564 -4.33 -7.68 -40.60
CA GLU A 564 -4.41 -6.23 -40.85
C GLU A 564 -4.65 -5.46 -39.54
N THR A 565 -5.59 -5.93 -38.72
CA THR A 565 -5.87 -5.35 -37.41
C THR A 565 -4.62 -5.38 -36.53
N PHE A 566 -3.93 -6.52 -36.47
CA PHE A 566 -2.72 -6.66 -35.66
C PHE A 566 -1.56 -5.77 -36.14
N VAL A 567 -1.33 -5.68 -37.45
CA VAL A 567 -0.34 -4.77 -38.04
C VAL A 567 -0.68 -3.31 -37.72
N GLY A 568 -1.96 -2.93 -37.79
CA GLY A 568 -2.43 -1.59 -37.41
C GLY A 568 -2.19 -1.26 -35.93
N GLU A 569 -2.41 -2.22 -35.03
CA GLU A 569 -2.11 -2.07 -33.61
C GLU A 569 -0.61 -1.94 -33.34
N LEU A 570 0.24 -2.75 -33.98
CA LEU A 570 1.70 -2.67 -33.86
C LEU A 570 2.24 -1.33 -34.40
N GLN A 571 1.71 -0.84 -35.52
CA GLN A 571 2.05 0.47 -36.05
C GLN A 571 1.66 1.59 -35.07
N SER A 572 0.52 1.47 -34.40
CA SER A 572 0.09 2.41 -33.37
C SER A 572 1.02 2.37 -32.17
N LEU A 573 1.36 1.19 -31.66
CA LEU A 573 2.32 1.00 -30.57
C LEU A 573 3.69 1.60 -30.93
N LYS A 574 4.23 1.29 -32.12
CA LYS A 574 5.49 1.85 -32.63
C LYS A 574 5.49 3.37 -32.64
N THR A 575 4.40 3.97 -33.12
CA THR A 575 4.24 5.42 -33.22
C THR A 575 4.26 6.07 -31.84
N GLU A 576 3.52 5.50 -30.88
CA GLU A 576 3.47 6.03 -29.52
C GLU A 576 4.78 5.82 -28.76
N VAL A 577 5.49 4.70 -28.95
CA VAL A 577 6.85 4.51 -28.39
C VAL A 577 7.82 5.55 -28.97
N ALA A 578 7.83 5.75 -30.29
CA ALA A 578 8.69 6.72 -30.95
C ALA A 578 8.42 8.17 -30.51
N ARG A 579 7.17 8.48 -30.16
CA ARG A 579 6.75 9.79 -29.64
C ARG A 579 7.36 10.10 -28.28
N VAL A 580 7.42 9.11 -27.39
CA VAL A 580 7.87 9.30 -25.99
C VAL A 580 9.35 8.97 -25.78
N ALA A 581 9.97 8.13 -26.63
CA ALA A 581 11.37 7.72 -26.46
C ALA A 581 12.34 8.91 -26.33
N PRO A 582 12.25 10.01 -27.11
CA PRO A 582 13.21 11.10 -27.02
C PRO A 582 13.11 11.97 -25.77
N LEU A 583 12.00 11.91 -25.03
CA LEU A 583 11.77 12.72 -23.81
C LEU A 583 11.77 11.88 -22.52
N TRP A 584 11.77 10.55 -22.64
CA TRP A 584 11.68 9.66 -21.50
C TRP A 584 13.08 9.42 -20.91
N LYS A 585 13.32 9.99 -19.73
CA LYS A 585 14.55 9.85 -18.96
C LYS A 585 14.21 9.45 -17.53
N PRO A 586 14.07 8.15 -17.24
CA PRO A 586 13.58 7.71 -15.94
C PRO A 586 14.59 8.01 -14.82
N ASN A 587 14.07 8.34 -13.65
CA ASN A 587 14.77 8.42 -12.38
C ASN A 587 13.88 7.84 -11.27
N LEU A 588 14.27 6.71 -10.67
CA LEU A 588 13.48 6.03 -9.64
C LEU A 588 13.20 6.89 -8.40
N ASP A 589 14.01 7.92 -8.15
CA ASP A 589 13.78 8.87 -7.06
C ASP A 589 12.54 9.73 -7.29
N ASP A 590 12.04 9.85 -8.52
CA ASP A 590 10.75 10.50 -8.83
C ASP A 590 9.55 9.59 -8.50
N GLY A 591 9.81 8.30 -8.34
CA GLY A 591 8.83 7.26 -8.08
C GLY A 591 8.16 6.71 -9.33
N VAL A 592 7.64 5.48 -9.24
CA VAL A 592 7.14 4.69 -10.39
C VAL A 592 6.10 5.46 -11.20
N ILE A 593 5.10 6.05 -10.53
CA ILE A 593 3.98 6.70 -11.22
C ILE A 593 4.44 7.89 -12.08
N LEU A 594 5.44 8.66 -11.65
CA LEU A 594 5.96 9.79 -12.43
C LEU A 594 6.82 9.31 -13.60
N ASN A 595 7.60 8.25 -13.39
CA ASN A 595 8.37 7.63 -14.48
C ASN A 595 7.47 6.99 -15.54
N PHE A 596 6.34 6.41 -15.13
CA PHE A 596 5.35 5.83 -16.04
C PHE A 596 4.48 6.90 -16.71
N ALA A 597 4.21 8.03 -16.05
CA ALA A 597 3.24 9.01 -16.50
C ALA A 597 3.32 9.38 -18.00
N PRO A 598 4.48 9.65 -18.62
CA PRO A 598 4.55 9.94 -20.06
C PRO A 598 4.07 8.79 -20.97
N LEU A 599 4.10 7.57 -20.46
CA LEU A 599 3.80 6.32 -21.17
C LEU A 599 2.32 5.91 -21.08
N TRP A 600 1.43 6.75 -20.53
CA TRP A 600 0.02 6.41 -20.29
C TRP A 600 -0.73 5.94 -21.56
N ARG A 601 -0.28 6.34 -22.75
CA ARG A 601 -0.84 5.92 -24.05
C ARG A 601 -0.47 4.50 -24.47
N LEU A 602 0.53 3.89 -23.81
CA LEU A 602 1.11 2.59 -24.11
C LEU A 602 0.55 1.46 -23.23
N VAL A 603 -0.45 1.76 -22.38
CA VAL A 603 -1.13 0.79 -21.52
C VAL A 603 -2.65 0.68 -21.77
N PRO A 604 -3.12 0.60 -23.02
CA PRO A 604 -4.55 0.56 -23.35
C PRO A 604 -5.27 -0.68 -22.79
N GLN A 605 -4.53 -1.77 -22.52
CA GLN A 605 -5.05 -3.02 -21.96
C GLN A 605 -5.46 -2.90 -20.49
N CYS A 606 -4.93 -1.93 -19.74
CA CYS A 606 -5.21 -1.73 -18.31
C CYS A 606 -5.73 -0.30 -18.05
N ARG A 607 -7.05 -0.12 -18.20
CA ARG A 607 -7.70 1.22 -18.13
C ARG A 607 -7.57 1.89 -16.77
N SER A 608 -7.58 1.10 -15.70
CA SER A 608 -7.42 1.58 -14.32
C SER A 608 -6.05 2.25 -14.14
N TRP A 609 -4.98 1.58 -14.57
CA TRP A 609 -3.62 2.12 -14.53
C TRP A 609 -3.40 3.27 -15.51
N GLN A 610 -3.94 3.16 -16.73
CA GLN A 610 -3.89 4.24 -17.72
C GLN A 610 -4.48 5.54 -17.17
N GLY A 611 -5.62 5.46 -16.49
CA GLY A 611 -6.27 6.62 -15.86
C GLY A 611 -5.40 7.26 -14.78
N GLU A 612 -4.77 6.47 -13.91
CA GLU A 612 -3.85 6.96 -12.88
C GLU A 612 -2.60 7.62 -13.49
N CYS A 613 -1.99 6.99 -14.50
CA CYS A 613 -0.83 7.55 -15.21
C CYS A 613 -1.17 8.87 -15.90
N LYS A 614 -2.34 8.96 -16.55
CA LYS A 614 -2.80 10.19 -17.19
C LYS A 614 -3.02 11.31 -16.16
N LYS A 615 -3.64 11.01 -15.00
CA LYS A 615 -3.80 12.01 -13.93
C LYS A 615 -2.43 12.52 -13.44
N ALA A 616 -1.46 11.62 -13.26
CA ALA A 616 -0.11 11.99 -12.87
C ALA A 616 0.60 12.84 -13.94
N TRP A 617 0.44 12.48 -15.22
CA TRP A 617 0.94 13.25 -16.36
C TRP A 617 0.34 14.65 -16.40
N ASP A 618 -0.98 14.78 -16.27
CA ASP A 618 -1.68 16.07 -16.31
C ASP A 618 -1.20 17.00 -15.17
N LYS A 619 -0.96 16.47 -13.97
CA LYS A 619 -0.37 17.21 -12.84
C LYS A 619 1.10 17.57 -13.03
N LEU A 620 1.89 16.67 -13.64
CA LEU A 620 3.28 16.95 -14.01
C LEU A 620 3.36 18.10 -15.03
N VAL A 621 2.45 18.10 -16.02
CA VAL A 621 2.30 19.20 -17.00
C VAL A 621 1.88 20.49 -16.32
N ALA A 622 0.99 20.44 -15.33
CA ALA A 622 0.57 21.63 -14.55
C ALA A 622 1.69 22.21 -13.65
N GLY A 623 2.73 21.43 -13.36
CA GLY A 623 3.85 21.85 -12.51
C GLY A 623 3.67 21.56 -11.01
N ASP A 624 2.73 20.67 -10.67
CA ASP A 624 2.49 20.21 -9.30
C ASP A 624 3.66 19.36 -8.77
N TYR A 625 4.46 18.79 -9.67
CA TYR A 625 5.56 17.88 -9.36
C TYR A 625 6.92 18.41 -9.83
N ASP A 626 7.12 19.73 -9.80
CA ASP A 626 8.39 20.35 -10.22
C ASP A 626 9.59 19.97 -9.34
N TRP A 627 9.38 19.22 -8.25
CA TRP A 627 10.44 18.56 -7.48
C TRP A 627 11.03 17.33 -8.17
N ALA A 628 10.34 16.76 -9.17
CA ALA A 628 10.78 15.57 -9.89
C ALA A 628 11.82 15.92 -10.96
N HIS A 629 12.83 15.07 -11.12
CA HIS A 629 13.88 15.24 -12.13
C HIS A 629 13.30 15.20 -13.54
N LEU A 630 12.27 14.39 -13.78
CA LEU A 630 11.54 14.37 -15.04
C LEU A 630 10.90 15.74 -15.36
N ALA A 631 10.38 16.46 -14.36
CA ALA A 631 9.85 17.81 -14.58
C ALA A 631 10.96 18.78 -15.01
N MET A 632 12.13 18.74 -14.37
CA MET A 632 13.30 19.53 -14.76
C MET A 632 13.78 19.19 -16.17
N HIS A 633 13.72 17.92 -16.55
CA HIS A 633 14.10 17.48 -17.89
C HIS A 633 13.15 18.02 -18.98
N LEU A 634 11.84 18.04 -18.70
CA LEU A 634 10.81 18.43 -19.67
C LEU A 634 10.58 19.95 -19.72
N TRP A 635 10.64 20.64 -18.58
CA TRP A 635 10.38 22.08 -18.44
C TRP A 635 11.45 22.82 -17.63
N PRO A 636 12.74 22.81 -18.04
CA PRO A 636 13.80 23.51 -17.32
C PRO A 636 13.52 25.00 -17.14
N GLU A 637 12.89 25.66 -18.11
CA GLU A 637 12.47 27.07 -18.06
C GLU A 637 11.50 27.39 -16.92
N ARG A 638 10.68 26.41 -16.53
CA ARG A 638 9.74 26.53 -15.41
C ARG A 638 10.43 26.17 -14.10
N VAL A 639 11.11 25.03 -14.06
CA VAL A 639 11.65 24.46 -12.83
C VAL A 639 12.85 25.25 -12.31
N VAL A 640 13.78 25.68 -13.17
CA VAL A 640 14.94 26.50 -12.76
C VAL A 640 14.48 27.80 -12.12
N ARG A 641 13.45 28.46 -12.68
CA ARG A 641 12.90 29.69 -12.11
C ARG A 641 12.25 29.48 -10.74
N LYS A 642 11.59 28.34 -10.51
CA LYS A 642 11.05 28.00 -9.19
C LYS A 642 12.14 27.77 -8.15
N CYS A 643 13.32 27.25 -8.54
CA CYS A 643 14.44 27.01 -7.61
C CYS A 643 15.01 28.30 -6.99
N ILE A 644 14.78 29.46 -7.61
CA ILE A 644 15.20 30.76 -7.09
C ILE A 644 14.50 31.05 -5.75
N GLY A 645 13.18 30.86 -5.71
CA GLY A 645 12.35 31.13 -4.53
C GLY A 645 12.06 29.91 -3.64
N ASP A 646 12.47 28.71 -4.05
CA ASP A 646 12.24 27.47 -3.33
C ASP A 646 13.54 26.67 -3.20
N ARG A 647 14.16 26.76 -2.02
CA ARG A 647 15.39 26.04 -1.70
C ARG A 647 15.21 24.52 -1.74
N SER A 648 14.05 23.98 -1.36
CA SER A 648 13.81 22.53 -1.40
C SER A 648 13.81 22.02 -2.84
N LEU A 649 13.29 22.80 -3.80
CA LEU A 649 13.43 22.52 -5.23
C LEU A 649 14.87 22.69 -5.69
N ALA A 650 15.58 23.73 -5.25
CA ALA A 650 16.99 23.93 -5.60
C ALA A 650 17.85 22.74 -5.16
N ILE A 651 17.67 22.22 -3.94
CA ILE A 651 18.35 21.01 -3.44
C ILE A 651 18.01 19.81 -4.33
N ALA A 652 16.71 19.60 -4.64
CA ALA A 652 16.27 18.47 -5.46
C ALA A 652 16.94 18.43 -6.84
N HIS A 653 17.35 19.58 -7.37
CA HIS A 653 17.93 19.72 -8.71
C HIS A 653 19.43 20.08 -8.72
N GLY A 654 20.10 20.04 -7.56
CA GLY A 654 21.53 20.39 -7.45
C GLY A 654 21.85 21.85 -7.78
N LEU A 655 20.90 22.75 -7.53
CA LEU A 655 20.97 24.19 -7.79
C LEU A 655 21.05 25.03 -6.50
N GLU A 656 21.15 24.38 -5.33
CA GLU A 656 21.23 25.06 -4.04
C GLU A 656 22.39 26.04 -4.00
N GLY A 657 23.63 25.59 -4.25
CA GLY A 657 24.82 26.47 -4.21
C GLY A 657 24.86 27.54 -5.31
N VAL A 658 23.90 27.54 -6.23
CA VAL A 658 23.75 28.58 -7.26
C VAL A 658 22.81 29.68 -6.80
N PHE A 659 21.68 29.32 -6.19
CA PHE A 659 20.62 30.25 -5.82
C PHE A 659 20.57 30.56 -4.33
N TRP A 660 21.33 29.85 -3.51
CA TRP A 660 21.26 29.93 -2.05
C TRP A 660 22.66 29.88 -1.44
N HIS A 661 22.87 30.67 -0.40
CA HIS A 661 24.06 30.59 0.45
C HIS A 661 23.66 30.63 1.91
N GLU A 662 24.47 29.98 2.74
CA GLU A 662 24.39 30.08 4.19
C GLU A 662 25.23 31.26 4.65
N ASP A 663 24.63 32.15 5.43
CA ASP A 663 25.38 33.22 6.11
C ASP A 663 26.05 32.71 7.40
N ASP A 664 26.88 33.55 8.01
CA ASP A 664 27.62 33.21 9.24
C ASP A 664 26.71 32.86 10.44
N SER A 665 25.40 33.15 10.36
CA SER A 665 24.42 32.81 11.39
C SER A 665 23.78 31.43 11.19
N GLY A 666 24.10 30.73 10.10
CA GLY A 666 23.43 29.50 9.68
C GLY A 666 22.07 29.75 9.03
N THR A 667 21.78 31.01 8.64
CA THR A 667 20.55 31.36 7.94
C THR A 667 20.80 31.34 6.44
N TRP A 668 19.89 30.72 5.71
CA TRP A 668 20.02 30.60 4.27
C TRP A 668 19.33 31.75 3.55
N GLN A 669 20.06 32.38 2.64
CA GLN A 669 19.63 33.56 1.90
C GLN A 669 19.68 33.28 0.40
N GLU A 670 18.69 33.81 -0.32
CA GLU A 670 18.67 33.80 -1.77
C GLU A 670 19.87 34.61 -2.30
N ILE A 671 20.61 34.03 -3.25
CA ILE A 671 21.63 34.72 -4.01
C ILE A 671 20.93 35.43 -5.17
N ARG A 672 21.10 36.75 -5.27
CA ARG A 672 20.58 37.50 -6.40
C ARG A 672 21.42 37.20 -7.65
N ILE A 673 20.87 36.37 -8.52
CA ILE A 673 21.47 35.99 -9.80
C ILE A 673 20.82 36.81 -10.94
N ASP A 674 21.61 37.20 -11.95
CA ASP A 674 21.10 37.91 -13.12
C ASP A 674 20.31 36.98 -14.06
N ASP A 675 19.39 37.53 -14.86
CA ASP A 675 18.59 36.70 -15.78
C ASP A 675 19.48 36.01 -16.82
N ALA A 676 20.63 36.60 -17.19
CA ALA A 676 21.58 35.98 -18.11
C ALA A 676 22.11 34.62 -17.60
N THR A 677 22.47 34.52 -16.32
CA THR A 677 22.88 33.26 -15.69
C THR A 677 21.72 32.28 -15.60
N VAL A 678 20.51 32.74 -15.26
CA VAL A 678 19.30 31.90 -15.25
C VAL A 678 19.03 31.32 -16.64
N GLN A 679 19.12 32.13 -17.70
CA GLN A 679 18.96 31.66 -19.08
C GLN A 679 20.04 30.66 -19.48
N LYS A 680 21.29 30.86 -19.04
CA LYS A 680 22.37 29.91 -19.27
C LYS A 680 22.06 28.55 -18.63
N LEU A 681 21.62 28.53 -17.38
CA LEU A 681 21.24 27.29 -16.67
C LEU A 681 20.06 26.57 -17.35
N ILE A 682 19.09 27.32 -17.87
CA ILE A 682 17.98 26.79 -18.66
C ILE A 682 18.50 26.20 -19.98
N GLN A 683 19.37 26.92 -20.69
CA GLN A 683 19.94 26.47 -21.96
C GLN A 683 20.76 25.19 -21.81
N GLU A 684 21.58 25.08 -20.76
CA GLU A 684 22.37 23.89 -20.44
C GLU A 684 21.50 22.64 -20.19
N ARG A 685 20.24 22.84 -19.75
CA ARG A 685 19.30 21.75 -19.43
C ARG A 685 18.25 21.53 -20.51
N THR A 686 18.22 22.38 -21.55
CA THR A 686 17.22 22.31 -22.62
C THR A 686 17.75 21.46 -23.77
N SER A 687 16.98 20.44 -24.15
CA SER A 687 17.19 19.69 -25.39
C SER A 687 16.11 20.05 -26.40
N THR A 688 16.51 20.49 -27.60
CA THR A 688 15.59 20.82 -28.70
C THR A 688 14.79 19.60 -29.14
N THR A 689 15.42 18.41 -29.16
CA THR A 689 14.77 17.12 -29.44
C THR A 689 13.69 16.80 -28.42
N VAL A 690 13.99 16.96 -27.12
CA VAL A 690 13.02 16.74 -26.03
C VAL A 690 11.85 17.71 -26.15
N LYS A 691 12.12 18.99 -26.44
CA LYS A 691 11.07 20.02 -26.61
C LYS A 691 10.16 19.71 -27.81
N ALA A 692 10.73 19.27 -28.92
CA ALA A 692 9.96 18.87 -30.09
C ALA A 692 9.06 17.66 -29.80
N ALA A 693 9.62 16.61 -29.17
CA ALA A 693 8.88 15.42 -28.79
C ALA A 693 7.78 15.71 -27.75
N LEU A 694 8.05 16.58 -26.78
CA LEU A 694 7.06 17.02 -25.79
C LEU A 694 5.92 17.79 -26.43
N LYS A 695 6.22 18.71 -27.37
CA LYS A 695 5.19 19.44 -28.12
C LYS A 695 4.30 18.49 -28.90
N ASP A 696 4.90 17.51 -29.59
CA ASP A 696 4.17 16.47 -30.31
C ASP A 696 3.26 15.67 -29.37
N LEU A 697 3.79 15.17 -28.24
CA LEU A 697 3.02 14.43 -27.22
C LEU A 697 1.83 15.22 -26.66
N LEU A 698 2.01 16.50 -26.35
CA LEU A 698 0.95 17.36 -25.82
C LEU A 698 -0.12 17.68 -26.88
N SER A 699 0.26 17.76 -28.16
CA SER A 699 -0.67 18.03 -29.26
C SER A 699 -1.39 16.78 -29.79
N ALA A 700 -0.89 15.59 -29.46
CA ALA A 700 -1.43 14.32 -29.94
C ALA A 700 -2.87 14.11 -29.47
N ALA A 701 -3.78 13.78 -30.39
CA ALA A 701 -5.15 13.40 -30.03
C ALA A 701 -5.14 12.17 -29.12
N THR A 702 -5.92 12.18 -28.03
CA THR A 702 -6.06 11.01 -27.14
C THR A 702 -6.47 9.79 -27.98
N PRO A 703 -5.84 8.61 -27.79
CA PRO A 703 -6.19 7.43 -28.56
C PRO A 703 -7.67 7.10 -28.31
N MET A 704 -8.51 7.19 -29.34
CA MET A 704 -9.91 6.78 -29.23
C MET A 704 -9.95 5.26 -29.09
N ALA A 705 -10.55 4.76 -28.01
CA ALA A 705 -10.83 3.34 -27.88
C ALA A 705 -11.79 2.91 -29.00
N SER A 706 -11.34 2.02 -29.89
CA SER A 706 -12.26 1.33 -30.78
C SER A 706 -13.25 0.55 -29.91
N LYS A 707 -14.55 0.77 -30.11
CA LYS A 707 -15.60 -0.07 -29.51
C LYS A 707 -15.53 -1.45 -30.17
N GLY A 708 -14.67 -2.33 -29.67
CA GLY A 708 -14.69 -3.74 -30.03
C GLY A 708 -16.06 -4.34 -29.68
N ARG A 709 -16.79 -4.82 -30.68
CA ARG A 709 -18.03 -5.58 -30.51
C ARG A 709 -17.68 -6.90 -29.81
N ASN A 710 -18.01 -7.01 -28.52
CA ASN A 710 -17.96 -8.28 -27.80
C ASN A 710 -18.98 -9.26 -28.41
N ALA A 711 -18.52 -10.16 -29.29
CA ALA A 711 -19.24 -11.37 -29.62
C ALA A 711 -18.82 -12.47 -28.61
N ARG A 712 -19.46 -12.51 -27.44
CA ARG A 712 -19.38 -13.66 -26.53
C ARG A 712 -20.22 -14.79 -27.11
N GLY A 713 -19.60 -15.70 -27.86
CA GLY A 713 -20.16 -17.03 -28.13
C GLY A 713 -19.98 -17.90 -26.89
N ARG A 714 -21.08 -18.28 -26.23
CA ARG A 714 -21.08 -19.31 -25.17
C ARG A 714 -20.85 -20.66 -25.84
N SER A 715 -19.70 -21.28 -25.61
CA SER A 715 -19.53 -22.73 -25.73
C SER A 715 -19.68 -23.33 -24.34
N ALA A 716 -20.59 -24.28 -24.20
CA ALA A 716 -20.88 -25.00 -22.97
C ALA A 716 -20.08 -26.31 -22.95
N SER A 717 -19.52 -26.67 -21.80
CA SER A 717 -19.17 -28.06 -21.47
C SER A 717 -19.63 -28.40 -20.05
N PRO A 718 -19.90 -29.68 -19.76
CA PRO A 718 -20.93 -30.09 -18.83
C PRO A 718 -20.35 -30.79 -17.60
N TRP A 719 -20.51 -30.19 -16.42
CA TRP A 719 -20.45 -30.94 -15.17
C TRP A 719 -21.60 -30.51 -14.26
N THR A 720 -22.37 -31.52 -13.87
CA THR A 720 -23.58 -31.46 -13.06
C THR A 720 -23.24 -31.47 -11.58
N SER A 721 -23.81 -30.52 -10.81
CA SER A 721 -24.08 -30.68 -9.39
C SER A 721 -25.44 -30.06 -9.04
N ALA A 722 -26.18 -30.74 -8.17
CA ALA A 722 -27.60 -30.58 -7.84
C ALA A 722 -27.95 -29.25 -7.12
N PRO A 723 -29.26 -28.89 -6.98
CA PRO A 723 -29.72 -27.51 -6.83
C PRO A 723 -29.71 -27.00 -5.38
N LYS A 724 -29.21 -25.77 -5.18
CA LYS A 724 -29.47 -24.97 -3.97
C LYS A 724 -30.87 -24.31 -4.06
N PRO A 725 -31.60 -24.14 -2.93
CA PRO A 725 -32.93 -23.56 -2.94
C PRO A 725 -32.89 -22.05 -3.22
N ALA A 726 -33.90 -21.58 -3.93
CA ALA A 726 -34.02 -20.22 -4.45
C ALA A 726 -34.18 -19.15 -3.36
N PRO A 727 -33.56 -17.97 -3.54
CA PRO A 727 -34.12 -16.71 -3.10
C PRO A 727 -34.89 -16.02 -4.23
N ALA A 728 -35.88 -15.25 -3.81
CA ALA A 728 -36.94 -14.64 -4.59
C ALA A 728 -36.51 -13.77 -5.79
N ALA A 729 -37.25 -13.96 -6.89
CA ALA A 729 -37.63 -13.01 -7.93
C ALA A 729 -36.69 -11.81 -8.21
N VAL A 730 -35.75 -12.03 -9.15
CA VAL A 730 -35.07 -10.95 -9.88
C VAL A 730 -36.05 -10.32 -10.87
N ARG A 731 -36.38 -9.05 -10.65
CA ARG A 731 -37.09 -8.20 -11.60
C ARG A 731 -36.11 -7.74 -12.70
N ALA A 732 -36.55 -7.82 -13.95
CA ALA A 732 -35.76 -7.52 -15.14
C ALA A 732 -35.06 -6.14 -15.10
N THR A 733 -33.79 -6.13 -15.50
CA THR A 733 -32.99 -4.92 -15.76
C THR A 733 -33.65 -4.06 -16.83
N THR A 734 -34.10 -2.89 -16.42
CA THR A 734 -34.61 -1.81 -17.28
C THR A 734 -33.45 -0.83 -17.54
N PRO A 735 -33.39 -0.11 -18.68
CA PRO A 735 -32.28 0.80 -18.98
C PRO A 735 -32.21 1.89 -17.91
N GLU A 736 -31.00 2.34 -17.59
CA GLU A 736 -30.73 3.40 -16.62
C GLU A 736 -31.57 4.64 -16.96
N THR A 737 -32.69 4.82 -16.26
CA THR A 737 -33.62 5.93 -16.46
C THR A 737 -32.97 7.20 -15.93
N ALA A 738 -32.83 8.19 -16.81
CA ALA A 738 -32.66 9.58 -16.39
C ALA A 738 -33.74 9.92 -15.37
N LEU A 739 -33.39 10.60 -14.27
CA LEU A 739 -34.38 11.06 -13.30
C LEU A 739 -35.42 11.93 -14.00
N ASP A 740 -36.70 11.71 -13.68
CA ASP A 740 -37.77 12.50 -14.28
C ASP A 740 -37.71 13.97 -13.81
N GLU A 741 -38.20 14.87 -14.67
CA GLU A 741 -38.26 16.31 -14.39
C GLU A 741 -39.15 16.64 -13.17
N ALA A 742 -40.07 15.74 -12.79
CA ALA A 742 -40.93 15.95 -11.62
C ALA A 742 -40.09 15.88 -10.33
N THR A 743 -39.17 14.93 -10.27
CA THR A 743 -38.24 14.72 -9.16
C THR A 743 -37.24 15.86 -9.06
N LEU A 744 -36.68 16.32 -10.18
CA LEU A 744 -35.79 17.49 -10.21
C LEU A 744 -36.51 18.76 -9.70
N ARG A 745 -37.77 18.96 -10.10
CA ARG A 745 -38.60 20.08 -9.61
C ARG A 745 -38.91 19.98 -8.12
N ALA A 746 -39.20 18.78 -7.61
CA ALA A 746 -39.43 18.55 -6.19
C ALA A 746 -38.18 18.85 -5.34
N VAL A 747 -37.00 18.43 -5.81
CA VAL A 747 -35.72 18.73 -5.17
C VAL A 747 -35.43 20.24 -5.18
N LYS A 748 -35.58 20.90 -6.34
CA LYS A 748 -35.39 22.37 -6.44
C LYS A 748 -36.37 23.13 -5.53
N GLY A 749 -37.62 22.69 -5.45
CA GLY A 749 -38.65 23.27 -4.57
C GLY A 749 -38.34 23.09 -3.08
N ALA A 750 -37.86 21.91 -2.68
CA ALA A 750 -37.43 21.65 -1.30
C ALA A 750 -36.18 22.44 -0.90
N ILE A 751 -35.30 22.75 -1.86
CA ILE A 751 -34.16 23.64 -1.63
C ILE A 751 -34.64 25.09 -1.47
N ALA A 752 -35.57 25.54 -2.31
CA ALA A 752 -36.11 26.90 -2.29
C ALA A 752 -36.97 27.22 -1.04
N SER A 753 -37.49 26.20 -0.36
CA SER A 753 -38.30 26.40 0.86
C SER A 753 -37.47 26.72 2.12
N VAL A 754 -36.13 26.63 2.03
CA VAL A 754 -35.21 26.92 3.13
C VAL A 754 -34.44 28.21 2.82
N ALA A 755 -34.76 29.30 3.53
CA ALA A 755 -34.27 30.64 3.22
C ALA A 755 -32.72 30.77 3.23
N ASP A 756 -32.03 30.03 4.10
CA ASP A 756 -30.56 30.05 4.23
C ASP A 756 -29.86 28.85 3.54
N GLY A 757 -30.58 28.19 2.63
CA GLY A 757 -30.12 27.02 1.91
C GLY A 757 -30.37 25.69 2.64
N ALA A 758 -30.80 24.69 1.88
CA ALA A 758 -31.14 23.37 2.43
C ALA A 758 -29.88 22.50 2.57
N SER A 759 -29.80 21.73 3.65
CA SER A 759 -28.87 20.60 3.75
C SER A 759 -29.43 19.37 3.03
N LYS A 760 -28.57 18.37 2.76
CA LYS A 760 -29.02 17.08 2.21
C LYS A 760 -30.13 16.45 3.08
N ALA A 761 -29.99 16.53 4.41
CA ALA A 761 -30.98 15.97 5.34
C ALA A 761 -32.34 16.69 5.22
N ASP A 762 -32.33 18.02 5.06
CA ASP A 762 -33.55 18.81 4.90
C ASP A 762 -34.32 18.41 3.64
N VAL A 763 -33.60 18.20 2.52
CA VAL A 763 -34.23 17.80 1.26
C VAL A 763 -34.75 16.36 1.31
N LEU A 764 -33.96 15.42 1.83
CA LEU A 764 -34.40 14.02 1.94
C LEU A 764 -35.64 13.88 2.83
N ALA A 765 -35.71 14.63 3.92
CA ALA A 765 -36.88 14.66 4.79
C ALA A 765 -38.12 15.23 4.08
N ALA A 766 -37.94 16.24 3.22
CA ALA A 766 -39.04 16.90 2.50
C ALA A 766 -39.53 16.11 1.27
N THR A 767 -38.63 15.42 0.55
CA THR A 767 -38.95 14.74 -0.71
C THR A 767 -39.12 13.23 -0.58
N GLY A 768 -38.66 12.63 0.53
CA GLY A 768 -38.67 11.17 0.74
C GLY A 768 -37.78 10.39 -0.23
N LEU A 769 -36.78 11.06 -0.84
CA LEU A 769 -35.90 10.45 -1.84
C LEU A 769 -34.90 9.49 -1.19
N SER A 770 -34.41 8.52 -1.97
CA SER A 770 -33.26 7.73 -1.58
C SER A 770 -31.97 8.55 -1.69
N ASP A 771 -30.93 8.14 -0.96
CA ASP A 771 -29.61 8.76 -1.03
C ASP A 771 -28.99 8.72 -2.44
N GLY A 772 -29.26 7.63 -3.19
CA GLY A 772 -28.83 7.48 -4.57
C GLY A 772 -29.54 8.43 -5.53
N ASP A 773 -30.86 8.61 -5.36
CA ASP A 773 -31.65 9.51 -6.21
C ASP A 773 -31.35 10.98 -5.92
N TRP A 774 -31.11 11.33 -4.66
CA TRP A 774 -30.62 12.66 -4.27
C TRP A 774 -29.30 12.98 -4.97
N ASN A 775 -28.31 12.07 -4.93
CA ASN A 775 -26.99 12.31 -5.53
C ASN A 775 -27.09 12.55 -7.04
N LYS A 776 -27.95 11.80 -7.73
CA LYS A 776 -28.21 11.99 -9.17
C LYS A 776 -28.94 13.31 -9.44
N ALA A 777 -29.99 13.61 -8.67
CA ALA A 777 -30.78 14.84 -8.82
C ALA A 777 -29.94 16.10 -8.59
N ILE A 778 -29.13 16.14 -7.52
CA ILE A 778 -28.34 17.31 -7.18
C ILE A 778 -27.16 17.52 -8.14
N SER A 779 -26.55 16.44 -8.65
CA SER A 779 -25.54 16.55 -9.73
C SER A 779 -26.16 17.18 -10.98
N THR A 780 -27.35 16.71 -11.36
CA THR A 780 -28.07 17.20 -12.55
C THR A 780 -28.46 18.68 -12.40
N LEU A 781 -28.97 19.09 -11.23
CA LEU A 781 -29.35 20.49 -10.97
C LEU A 781 -28.14 21.43 -10.88
N LEU A 782 -27.00 20.97 -10.34
CA LEU A 782 -25.75 21.73 -10.32
C LEU A 782 -25.16 21.90 -11.73
N GLU A 783 -25.19 20.85 -12.56
CA GLU A 783 -24.73 20.91 -13.96
C GLU A 783 -25.58 21.85 -14.81
N ARG A 784 -26.91 21.92 -14.55
CA ARG A 784 -27.83 22.84 -15.22
C ARG A 784 -27.76 24.28 -14.70
N GLY A 785 -27.06 24.53 -13.59
CA GLY A 785 -27.02 25.84 -12.93
C GLY A 785 -28.32 26.20 -12.18
N ASP A 786 -29.24 25.25 -12.02
CA ASP A 786 -30.52 25.44 -11.32
C ASP A 786 -30.36 25.59 -9.80
N VAL A 787 -29.23 25.13 -9.25
CA VAL A 787 -28.89 25.14 -7.84
C VAL A 787 -27.41 25.50 -7.70
N THR A 788 -27.04 26.22 -6.64
CA THR A 788 -25.65 26.49 -6.25
C THR A 788 -25.35 25.89 -4.88
N ARG A 789 -24.06 25.63 -4.56
CA ARG A 789 -23.65 25.07 -3.27
C ARG A 789 -22.64 25.96 -2.55
N THR A 790 -22.74 26.02 -1.23
CA THR A 790 -21.80 26.73 -0.35
C THR A 790 -21.33 25.80 0.79
N GLY A 791 -20.04 25.87 1.14
CA GLY A 791 -19.41 25.01 2.17
C GLY A 791 -18.71 23.73 1.64
N GLN A 792 -17.98 23.03 2.52
CA GLN A 792 -17.32 21.74 2.22
C GLN A 792 -17.71 20.66 3.25
N LYS A 793 -17.91 19.41 2.79
CA LYS A 793 -18.23 18.22 3.59
C LYS A 793 -19.55 18.35 4.38
N ARG A 794 -19.58 17.99 5.68
CA ARG A 794 -20.79 17.85 6.52
C ARG A 794 -21.61 19.15 6.72
N GLY A 795 -21.12 20.30 6.26
CA GLY A 795 -21.82 21.60 6.35
C GLY A 795 -22.28 22.18 5.00
N THR A 796 -22.36 21.38 3.94
CA THR A 796 -22.74 21.87 2.59
C THR A 796 -24.20 22.31 2.57
N ARG A 797 -24.46 23.54 2.10
CA ARG A 797 -25.79 24.13 1.93
C ARG A 797 -26.06 24.37 0.43
N TYR A 798 -27.24 23.98 -0.03
CA TYR A 798 -27.69 24.14 -1.40
C TYR A 798 -28.70 25.29 -1.49
N HIS A 799 -28.57 26.11 -2.53
CA HIS A 799 -29.42 27.29 -2.77
C HIS A 799 -30.02 27.19 -4.15
N ALA A 800 -31.32 27.40 -4.29
CA ALA A 800 -31.96 27.43 -5.60
C ALA A 800 -31.46 28.67 -6.36
N GLY A 801 -31.07 28.51 -7.63
CA GLY A 801 -30.78 29.65 -8.50
C GLY A 801 -32.06 30.47 -8.73
N GLU A 802 -31.94 31.79 -8.79
CA GLU A 802 -33.06 32.64 -9.22
C GLU A 802 -33.54 32.20 -10.62
N PRO A 803 -34.86 32.20 -10.89
CA PRO A 803 -35.43 31.71 -12.14
C PRO A 803 -34.97 32.48 -13.38
#